data_AF-A0A497NVB8-F1
#
_entry.id   AF-A0A497NVB8-F1
#
_cell.length_a   1.000
_cell.length_b   1.000
_cell.length_c   1.000
_cell.angle_alpha   90.00
_cell.angle_beta   90.00
_cell.angle_gamma   90.00
#
_symmetry.space_group_name_H-M   'P 1'
#
loop_
_entity.id
_entity.type
_entity.pdbx_description
1 polymer ?
#
loop_
_entity_poly.entity_id
_entity_poly.type
_entity_poly.pdbx_seq_one_letter_code
_entity_poly.pdbx_strand_id
1 'polypeptide(L)'
;MREKTFIVSVLLVGLMALGMVSAVYAAARTPNITIHIFLHPDPENAALEAGTLDINDWPLAKEWVDRWALMPETITMRDYVELGMMEIDINNQKWPTGSETSKFYDDADEQSWRSVYFRKAVACLLDRDKIVREVLKGYGYRLDVPVPPAQSAFIDMANYTASGLIYDYDVARAISFLEAGGFVDTDGDDIRNDPISGENLKELIFYIRMDDPNRRRAGEMLAAELEAVGIPVKAIVTERTVCYKNVMVLYNYHLYTGGWSLGTIPDQYHDLYASFTYYGPDVGWSLNYPGFCNHEFDTWAKKVKYPATIEEAHEAAKVCGYLFLKSCAVVPMWSSKAVKAYKTGWTGVVNNGAYGIDNYWTFLNMYKAGDDTIDWGFKSDIEQLNMISSEWLWDHNVLGLIYESMLGTNPFNQAPTEFFIAEDYSVSSWDASPQGDPDATVIRFFVRDNIYRHNVSGGYRRRLNASDVKFSFDYNYECGPGISWNFPLIEELNKTVVIDEFTIDVYYNKKSAWALQWAGGMPIVNPDIWSLVDPADARFYDPVSEDRNNNLIMDIKEDGCGAWMFVDYELGSYVQLVRDDQYYLTDTFISDRLAEMFHDGAGDVDRNGVVNIRDLGFMARSLGTTTSDPHGTDWGQYNVECDFDLDGDVDVDDLAVVAVNYGKTMG
;
A
#
# COMPACT_ATOMS: atom_id res chain seq x y z
N MET A 1 -63.88 -40.02 -29.68
CA MET A 1 -63.63 -39.40 -28.37
C MET A 1 -62.99 -40.42 -27.46
N ARG A 2 -61.71 -40.17 -27.15
CA ARG A 2 -60.76 -40.82 -26.22
C ARG A 2 -60.40 -42.29 -26.45
N GLU A 3 -59.14 -42.42 -26.85
CA GLU A 3 -58.40 -43.60 -27.28
C GLU A 3 -57.93 -44.47 -26.11
N LYS A 4 -57.74 -45.76 -26.44
CA LYS A 4 -56.98 -46.75 -25.68
C LYS A 4 -55.47 -46.52 -25.91
N THR A 5 -54.62 -47.02 -25.01
CA THR A 5 -53.68 -48.16 -25.24
C THR A 5 -52.35 -48.00 -24.47
N PHE A 6 -52.08 -49.03 -23.65
CA PHE A 6 -50.81 -49.67 -23.25
C PHE A 6 -49.62 -48.93 -22.59
N ILE A 7 -49.21 -49.57 -21.48
CA ILE A 7 -47.86 -49.68 -20.93
C ILE A 7 -46.98 -50.50 -21.89
N VAL A 8 -45.79 -49.98 -22.23
CA VAL A 8 -44.62 -50.78 -22.63
C VAL A 8 -43.37 -50.15 -22.02
N SER A 9 -42.71 -50.91 -21.15
CA SER A 9 -41.37 -50.65 -20.64
C SER A 9 -40.33 -51.00 -21.72
N VAL A 10 -39.41 -50.08 -22.04
CA VAL A 10 -38.19 -50.38 -22.80
C VAL A 10 -37.01 -49.67 -22.12
N LEU A 11 -36.04 -50.48 -21.69
CA LEU A 11 -34.68 -50.07 -21.35
C LEU A 11 -34.03 -49.35 -22.54
N LEU A 12 -33.41 -48.19 -22.30
CA LEU A 12 -32.31 -47.72 -23.12
C LEU A 12 -31.18 -47.24 -22.20
N VAL A 13 -30.22 -48.15 -21.99
CA VAL A 13 -28.83 -47.83 -21.65
C VAL A 13 -28.20 -47.34 -22.95
N GLY A 14 -27.67 -46.11 -22.97
CA GLY A 14 -27.02 -45.57 -24.17
C GLY A 14 -26.43 -44.17 -23.97
N LEU A 15 -25.10 -44.15 -23.76
CA LEU A 15 -24.17 -43.01 -23.87
C LEU A 15 -24.34 -41.82 -22.90
N MET A 16 -23.79 -41.98 -21.69
CA MET A 16 -23.08 -40.89 -21.03
C MET A 16 -21.77 -40.62 -21.78
N ALA A 17 -21.76 -39.59 -22.62
CA ALA A 17 -20.57 -38.89 -23.08
C ALA A 17 -21.00 -37.54 -23.66
N LEU A 18 -21.70 -36.73 -22.85
CA LEU A 18 -21.76 -35.30 -23.08
C LEU A 18 -20.58 -34.73 -22.32
N GLY A 19 -19.62 -34.21 -23.08
CA GLY A 19 -18.45 -33.54 -22.52
C GLY A 19 -18.89 -32.50 -21.51
N MET A 20 -18.46 -32.69 -20.27
CA MET A 20 -18.29 -31.56 -19.37
C MET A 20 -17.30 -30.65 -20.09
N VAL A 21 -17.81 -29.60 -20.74
CA VAL A 21 -17.02 -28.39 -20.90
C VAL A 21 -16.79 -27.97 -19.45
N SER A 22 -15.62 -28.31 -18.90
CA SER A 22 -15.19 -27.70 -17.66
C SER A 22 -15.27 -26.21 -17.92
N ALA A 23 -16.15 -25.49 -17.21
CA ALA A 23 -16.03 -24.05 -17.16
C ALA A 23 -14.58 -23.79 -16.72
N VAL A 24 -13.80 -23.14 -17.59
CA VAL A 24 -12.43 -22.81 -17.28
C VAL A 24 -12.52 -21.63 -16.31
N TYR A 25 -12.42 -21.95 -15.01
CA TYR A 25 -12.27 -20.98 -13.94
C TYR A 25 -10.79 -20.59 -13.92
N ALA A 26 -10.44 -19.59 -14.73
CA ALA A 26 -9.10 -19.03 -14.79
C ALA A 26 -9.22 -17.55 -15.17
N ALA A 27 -9.26 -16.68 -14.16
CA ALA A 27 -9.41 -15.24 -14.36
C ALA A 27 -8.23 -14.63 -15.13
N ALA A 28 -7.00 -14.96 -14.70
CA ALA A 28 -5.78 -14.50 -15.35
C ALA A 28 -5.76 -14.92 -16.83
N ARG A 29 -5.74 -13.95 -17.74
CA ARG A 29 -5.87 -14.25 -19.18
C ARG A 29 -4.59 -14.75 -19.82
N THR A 30 -3.44 -14.29 -19.32
CA THR A 30 -2.12 -14.76 -19.78
C THR A 30 -1.63 -15.90 -18.88
N PRO A 31 -1.09 -17.02 -19.43
CA PRO A 31 -0.69 -18.17 -18.61
C PRO A 31 0.53 -17.98 -17.70
N ASN A 32 1.53 -17.20 -18.11
CA ASN A 32 2.78 -17.08 -17.37
C ASN A 32 3.13 -15.63 -17.06
N ILE A 33 3.87 -15.41 -15.98
CA ILE A 33 4.60 -14.17 -15.70
C ILE A 33 6.08 -14.54 -15.51
N THR A 34 6.96 -13.84 -16.22
CA THR A 34 8.39 -13.82 -15.88
C THR A 34 8.74 -12.41 -15.41
N ILE A 35 9.17 -12.31 -14.16
CA ILE A 35 9.67 -11.08 -13.58
C ILE A 35 11.18 -11.03 -13.80
N HIS A 36 11.70 -9.99 -14.41
CA HIS A 36 13.12 -9.80 -14.74
C HIS A 36 13.74 -8.75 -13.81
N ILE A 37 14.87 -9.08 -13.17
CA ILE A 37 15.53 -8.20 -12.20
C ILE A 37 16.59 -7.33 -12.88
N PHE A 38 16.45 -6.00 -12.80
CA PHE A 38 17.35 -5.04 -13.44
C PHE A 38 18.23 -4.23 -12.47
N LEU A 39 17.88 -4.20 -11.18
CA LEU A 39 18.58 -3.45 -10.11
C LEU A 39 18.70 -1.93 -10.34
N HIS A 40 18.12 -1.40 -11.43
CA HIS A 40 18.04 0.02 -11.74
C HIS A 40 16.92 0.27 -12.78
N PRO A 41 16.19 1.41 -12.73
CA PRO A 41 15.11 1.70 -13.69
C PRO A 41 15.56 1.85 -15.15
N ASP A 42 16.75 2.41 -15.41
CA ASP A 42 17.18 2.68 -16.79
C ASP A 42 17.40 1.41 -17.65
N PRO A 43 18.10 0.36 -17.18
CA PRO A 43 18.17 -0.92 -17.89
C PRO A 43 16.81 -1.58 -18.13
N GLU A 44 15.91 -1.51 -17.14
CA GLU A 44 14.54 -2.01 -17.25
C GLU A 44 13.77 -1.30 -18.38
N ASN A 45 13.78 0.04 -18.36
CA ASN A 45 13.12 0.85 -19.39
C ASN A 45 13.74 0.63 -20.78
N ALA A 46 15.06 0.44 -20.86
CA ALA A 46 15.72 0.09 -22.11
C ALA A 46 15.26 -1.28 -22.66
N ALA A 47 14.97 -2.26 -21.78
CA ALA A 47 14.41 -3.55 -22.18
C ALA A 47 12.96 -3.42 -22.68
N LEU A 48 12.16 -2.54 -22.07
CA LEU A 48 10.81 -2.22 -22.56
C LEU A 48 10.85 -1.59 -23.96
N GLU A 49 11.72 -0.60 -24.17
CA GLU A 49 11.92 0.03 -25.48
C GLU A 49 12.43 -0.97 -26.55
N ALA A 50 13.30 -1.90 -26.15
CA ALA A 50 13.76 -3.00 -27.02
C ALA A 50 12.68 -4.05 -27.30
N GLY A 51 11.57 -4.03 -26.56
CA GLY A 51 10.45 -4.96 -26.69
C GLY A 51 10.71 -6.35 -26.10
N THR A 52 11.76 -6.52 -25.30
CA THR A 52 12.03 -7.73 -24.50
C THR A 52 11.36 -7.72 -23.13
N LEU A 53 10.76 -6.58 -22.77
CA LEU A 53 9.90 -6.42 -21.61
C LEU A 53 8.53 -5.93 -22.08
N ASP A 54 7.49 -6.23 -21.31
CA ASP A 54 6.11 -5.81 -21.60
C ASP A 54 5.61 -4.71 -20.67
N ILE A 55 6.04 -4.68 -19.41
CA ILE A 55 5.56 -3.74 -18.40
C ILE A 55 6.66 -3.45 -17.38
N ASN A 56 6.75 -2.21 -16.91
CA ASN A 56 7.72 -1.78 -15.90
C ASN A 56 7.08 -1.66 -14.49
N ASP A 57 7.86 -1.76 -13.42
CA ASP A 57 7.37 -1.68 -12.03
C ASP A 57 7.56 -0.31 -11.37
N TRP A 58 8.44 0.54 -11.92
CA TRP A 58 8.85 1.77 -11.25
C TRP A 58 8.49 3.04 -12.02
N PRO A 59 8.16 4.14 -11.31
CA PRO A 59 7.93 5.43 -11.95
C PRO A 59 9.08 5.87 -12.86
N LEU A 60 8.72 6.31 -14.06
CA LEU A 60 9.64 6.78 -15.08
C LEU A 60 10.30 8.11 -14.70
N ALA A 61 11.59 8.22 -15.00
CA ALA A 61 12.25 9.52 -15.08
C ALA A 61 11.73 10.32 -16.29
N LYS A 62 11.82 11.65 -16.19
CA LYS A 62 11.28 12.56 -17.22
C LYS A 62 11.84 12.28 -18.61
N GLU A 63 13.11 11.90 -18.71
CA GLU A 63 13.79 11.60 -19.96
C GLU A 63 13.10 10.46 -20.73
N TRP A 64 12.60 9.44 -20.02
CA TRP A 64 11.82 8.35 -20.60
C TRP A 64 10.43 8.81 -21.00
N VAL A 65 9.77 9.62 -20.15
CA VAL A 65 8.43 10.16 -20.47
C VAL A 65 8.47 11.02 -21.74
N ASP A 66 9.43 11.94 -21.84
CA ASP A 66 9.60 12.80 -23.02
C ASP A 66 9.89 11.98 -24.29
N ARG A 67 10.69 10.91 -24.15
CA ARG A 67 11.05 10.03 -25.27
C ARG A 67 9.85 9.24 -25.76
N TRP A 68 9.15 8.54 -24.86
CA TRP A 68 8.06 7.63 -25.23
C TRP A 68 6.76 8.36 -25.55
N ALA A 69 6.60 9.62 -25.14
CA ALA A 69 5.53 10.49 -25.65
C ALA A 69 5.58 10.66 -27.17
N LEU A 70 6.73 10.44 -27.80
CA LEU A 70 6.93 10.49 -29.26
C LEU A 70 6.74 9.13 -29.95
N MET A 71 6.45 8.07 -29.20
CA MET A 71 6.33 6.68 -29.71
C MET A 71 5.08 5.94 -29.17
N PRO A 72 3.88 6.58 -29.19
CA PRO A 72 2.67 6.01 -28.58
C PRO A 72 2.17 4.72 -29.25
N GLU A 73 2.64 4.42 -30.47
CA GLU A 73 2.33 3.20 -31.20
C GLU A 73 3.11 1.97 -30.72
N THR A 74 4.21 2.18 -29.98
CA THR A 74 5.05 1.10 -29.43
C THR A 74 4.97 1.01 -27.92
N ILE A 75 4.84 2.15 -27.23
CA ILE A 75 4.83 2.22 -25.77
C ILE A 75 3.65 3.07 -25.32
N THR A 76 2.87 2.51 -24.40
CA THR A 76 1.74 3.18 -23.77
C THR A 76 2.12 3.58 -22.35
N MET A 77 1.96 4.87 -22.03
CA MET A 77 2.23 5.42 -20.71
C MET A 77 0.93 5.76 -19.98
N ARG A 78 0.96 5.59 -18.65
CA ARG A 78 -0.14 5.95 -17.76
C ARG A 78 0.37 6.66 -16.53
N ASP A 79 -0.25 7.79 -16.21
CA ASP A 79 0.01 8.54 -14.99
C ASP A 79 -0.91 8.09 -13.86
N TYR A 80 -0.41 8.25 -12.64
CA TYR A 80 -1.15 8.00 -11.40
C TYR A 80 -0.60 8.87 -10.27
N VAL A 81 -1.35 8.95 -9.16
CA VAL A 81 -0.96 9.71 -7.97
C VAL A 81 -0.58 8.71 -6.88
N GLU A 82 0.70 8.63 -6.56
CA GLU A 82 1.21 7.56 -5.70
C GLU A 82 0.69 7.66 -4.26
N LEU A 83 0.09 6.58 -3.74
CA LEU A 83 -0.06 6.35 -2.29
C LEU A 83 1.28 5.90 -1.70
N GLY A 84 2.24 6.81 -1.76
CA GLY A 84 3.58 6.61 -1.27
C GLY A 84 4.18 7.95 -0.88
N MET A 85 5.14 7.90 0.02
CA MET A 85 5.86 9.09 0.47
C MET A 85 7.34 8.78 0.61
N MET A 86 8.15 9.77 0.29
CA MET A 86 9.58 9.80 0.55
C MET A 86 9.86 10.87 1.59
N GLU A 87 10.73 10.58 2.54
CA GLU A 87 10.98 11.43 3.70
C GLU A 87 12.45 11.40 4.15
N ILE A 88 12.86 12.38 4.94
CA ILE A 88 14.05 12.26 5.77
C ILE A 88 13.59 11.78 7.13
N ASP A 89 13.83 10.51 7.41
CA ASP A 89 13.66 9.95 8.73
C ASP A 89 14.71 10.53 9.66
N ILE A 90 14.26 10.87 10.87
CA ILE A 90 15.11 11.42 11.91
C ILE A 90 15.03 10.52 13.13
N ASN A 91 16.16 10.13 13.68
CA ASN A 91 16.20 9.38 14.93
C ASN A 91 15.91 10.33 16.11
N ASN A 92 14.71 10.20 16.69
CA ASN A 92 14.22 11.01 17.80
C ASN A 92 14.73 10.50 19.17
N GLN A 93 15.50 9.42 19.20
CA GLN A 93 16.06 8.79 20.41
C GLN A 93 17.59 8.91 20.46
N LYS A 94 18.19 9.79 19.63
CA LYS A 94 19.64 9.98 19.54
C LYS A 94 20.02 11.46 19.47
N TRP A 95 20.93 11.90 20.32
CA TRP A 95 21.42 13.28 20.33
C TRP A 95 22.24 13.59 19.05
N PRO A 96 22.11 14.75 18.38
CA PRO A 96 21.29 15.94 18.72
C PRO A 96 19.90 15.96 18.07
N THR A 97 19.55 14.94 17.28
CA THR A 97 18.27 14.87 16.58
C THR A 97 17.11 14.43 17.47
N GLY A 98 17.40 13.96 18.68
CA GLY A 98 16.48 13.45 19.67
C GLY A 98 17.05 13.55 21.09
N SER A 99 16.42 12.84 22.04
CA SER A 99 16.88 12.77 23.43
C SER A 99 17.33 11.35 23.79
N GLU A 100 18.51 11.24 24.40
CA GLU A 100 19.04 10.02 25.02
C GLU A 100 18.68 9.95 26.51
N THR A 101 18.19 11.05 27.08
CA THR A 101 17.83 11.18 28.51
C THR A 101 16.34 10.97 28.77
N SER A 102 15.49 11.12 27.75
CA SER A 102 14.05 10.85 27.83
C SER A 102 13.53 10.17 26.57
N LYS A 103 12.79 9.07 26.76
CA LYS A 103 12.09 8.39 25.66
C LYS A 103 10.99 9.28 25.09
N PHE A 104 10.14 9.82 25.97
CA PHE A 104 9.04 10.71 25.58
C PHE A 104 9.48 12.16 25.61
N TYR A 105 8.94 12.97 24.70
CA TYR A 105 9.19 14.42 24.74
C TYR A 105 8.82 15.02 26.11
N ASP A 106 9.78 15.72 26.72
CA ASP A 106 9.63 16.41 28.00
C ASP A 106 10.20 17.83 27.91
N ASP A 107 9.37 18.85 28.16
CA ASP A 107 9.80 20.26 28.16
C ASP A 107 10.85 20.57 29.24
N ALA A 108 10.95 19.74 30.30
CA ALA A 108 11.96 19.89 31.34
C ALA A 108 13.31 19.25 30.96
N ASP A 109 13.34 18.38 29.95
CA ASP A 109 14.55 17.72 29.49
C ASP A 109 15.27 18.59 28.44
N GLU A 110 16.53 18.96 28.74
CA GLU A 110 17.28 19.85 27.85
C GLU A 110 17.51 19.26 26.46
N GLN A 111 17.72 17.95 26.35
CA GLN A 111 17.88 17.31 25.04
C GLN A 111 16.59 17.33 24.23
N SER A 112 15.45 17.10 24.88
CA SER A 112 14.13 17.06 24.24
C SER A 112 13.79 18.38 23.54
N TRP A 113 13.80 19.51 24.25
CA TRP A 113 13.40 20.78 23.62
C TRP A 113 14.45 21.30 22.63
N ARG A 114 15.76 21.07 22.87
CA ARG A 114 16.83 21.47 21.93
C ARG A 114 16.78 20.67 20.63
N SER A 115 16.54 19.36 20.72
CA SER A 115 16.45 18.51 19.54
C SER A 115 15.28 18.90 18.63
N VAL A 116 14.14 19.36 19.17
CA VAL A 116 13.05 19.91 18.35
C VAL A 116 13.53 21.10 17.51
N TYR A 117 14.30 22.01 18.08
CA TYR A 117 14.88 23.13 17.32
C TYR A 117 15.89 22.65 16.27
N PHE A 118 16.71 21.66 16.61
CA PHE A 118 17.63 21.03 15.66
C PHE A 118 16.88 20.43 14.45
N ARG A 119 15.82 19.65 14.69
CA ARG A 119 14.99 19.05 13.63
C ARG A 119 14.27 20.09 12.77
N LYS A 120 13.76 21.17 13.38
CA LYS A 120 13.17 22.31 12.64
C LYS A 120 14.20 22.98 11.72
N ALA A 121 15.46 23.08 12.15
CA ALA A 121 16.52 23.57 11.29
C ALA A 121 16.78 22.63 10.10
N VAL A 122 16.87 21.31 10.34
CA VAL A 122 16.99 20.30 9.27
C VAL A 122 15.85 20.44 8.27
N ALA A 123 14.61 20.62 8.73
CA ALA A 123 13.45 20.80 7.87
C ALA A 123 13.51 22.05 6.99
N CYS A 124 14.05 23.16 7.51
CA CYS A 124 14.27 24.41 6.77
C CYS A 124 15.50 24.36 5.84
N LEU A 125 16.40 23.39 6.00
CA LEU A 125 17.54 23.18 5.10
C LEU A 125 17.20 22.24 3.94
N LEU A 126 16.08 21.52 4.00
CA LEU A 126 15.63 20.68 2.92
C LEU A 126 14.85 21.50 1.87
N ASP A 127 15.51 21.79 0.75
CA ASP A 127 14.89 22.46 -0.41
C ASP A 127 13.98 21.53 -1.23
N ARG A 128 12.76 21.31 -0.72
CA ARG A 128 11.72 20.48 -1.36
C ARG A 128 11.34 20.99 -2.74
N ASP A 129 11.24 22.30 -2.92
CA ASP A 129 10.87 22.89 -4.21
C ASP A 129 11.95 22.64 -5.26
N LYS A 130 13.23 22.73 -4.86
CA LYS A 130 14.36 22.36 -5.73
C LYS A 130 14.42 20.86 -5.98
N ILE A 131 14.10 20.01 -5.00
CA ILE A 131 13.97 18.56 -5.24
C ILE A 131 12.91 18.31 -6.33
N VAL A 132 11.70 18.85 -6.17
CA VAL A 132 10.63 18.69 -7.16
C VAL A 132 11.03 19.23 -8.54
N ARG A 133 11.66 20.42 -8.60
CA ARG A 133 12.02 21.08 -9.86
C ARG A 133 13.24 20.46 -10.56
N GLU A 134 14.29 20.15 -9.82
CA GLU A 134 15.60 19.81 -10.37
C GLU A 134 15.92 18.31 -10.29
N VAL A 135 15.40 17.59 -9.30
CA VAL A 135 15.60 16.14 -9.15
C VAL A 135 14.47 15.41 -9.85
N LEU A 136 13.22 15.68 -9.46
CA LEU A 136 12.03 15.00 -9.99
C LEU A 136 11.50 15.61 -11.30
N LYS A 137 12.02 16.78 -11.69
CA LYS A 137 11.65 17.49 -12.93
C LYS A 137 10.13 17.72 -13.09
N GLY A 138 9.41 17.91 -11.98
CA GLY A 138 7.96 18.12 -11.94
C GLY A 138 7.12 16.83 -11.79
N TYR A 139 7.75 15.66 -11.68
CA TYR A 139 7.08 14.36 -11.44
C TYR A 139 6.99 14.01 -9.94
N GLY A 140 6.84 15.02 -9.09
CA GLY A 140 6.64 14.83 -7.65
C GLY A 140 5.71 15.89 -7.08
N TYR A 141 4.82 15.48 -6.19
CA TYR A 141 4.05 16.35 -5.32
C TYR A 141 4.89 16.64 -4.07
N ARG A 142 5.15 17.91 -3.80
CA ARG A 142 5.78 18.33 -2.53
C ARG A 142 4.93 17.86 -1.35
N LEU A 143 5.57 17.27 -0.34
CA LEU A 143 4.93 16.93 0.92
C LEU A 143 5.51 17.78 2.05
N ASP A 144 4.63 18.44 2.80
CA ASP A 144 4.99 19.13 4.05
C ASP A 144 4.64 18.32 5.29
N VAL A 145 3.67 17.40 5.16
CA VAL A 145 3.10 16.52 6.20
C VAL A 145 3.15 15.07 5.68
N PRO A 146 3.23 14.02 6.52
CA PRO A 146 3.32 12.62 6.06
C PRO A 146 1.97 12.07 5.58
N VAL A 147 1.35 12.78 4.63
CA VAL A 147 0.06 12.44 4.02
C VAL A 147 0.16 12.70 2.51
N PRO A 148 0.06 11.67 1.65
CA PRO A 148 0.12 11.82 0.20
C PRO A 148 -1.13 12.54 -0.34
N PRO A 149 -1.09 13.07 -1.57
CA PRO A 149 -2.22 13.84 -2.13
C PRO A 149 -3.53 13.06 -2.21
N ALA A 150 -3.48 11.74 -2.44
CA ALA A 150 -4.68 10.90 -2.45
C ALA A 150 -5.41 10.83 -1.09
N GLN A 151 -4.76 11.23 0.00
CA GLN A 151 -5.33 11.35 1.34
C GLN A 151 -5.58 12.81 1.76
N SER A 152 -5.64 13.76 0.82
CA SER A 152 -5.68 15.21 1.13
C SER A 152 -6.84 15.65 2.02
N ALA A 153 -7.95 14.89 2.04
CA ALA A 153 -9.09 15.17 2.90
C ALA A 153 -8.76 15.08 4.41
N PHE A 154 -7.67 14.39 4.78
CA PHE A 154 -7.19 14.23 6.15
C PHE A 154 -6.20 15.34 6.59
N ILE A 155 -6.01 16.37 5.76
CA ILE A 155 -5.04 17.44 6.00
C ILE A 155 -5.74 18.77 6.33
N ASP A 156 -5.13 19.59 7.21
CA ASP A 156 -5.54 20.97 7.48
C ASP A 156 -4.40 21.97 7.16
N MET A 157 -4.02 22.03 5.88
CA MET A 157 -2.90 22.87 5.43
C MET A 157 -3.09 24.35 5.77
N ALA A 158 -4.33 24.84 5.77
CA ALA A 158 -4.63 26.23 6.09
C ALA A 158 -4.23 26.56 7.54
N ASN A 159 -4.62 25.71 8.49
CA ASN A 159 -4.26 25.86 9.89
C ASN A 159 -2.76 25.67 10.12
N TYR A 160 -2.13 24.69 9.48
CA TYR A 160 -0.69 24.44 9.62
C TYR A 160 0.13 25.64 9.14
N THR A 161 -0.27 26.23 8.01
CA THR A 161 0.33 27.45 7.46
C THR A 161 0.13 28.64 8.40
N ALA A 162 -1.10 28.88 8.86
CA ALA A 162 -1.41 29.97 9.78
C ALA A 162 -0.64 29.86 11.12
N SER A 163 -0.32 28.63 11.54
CA SER A 163 0.45 28.32 12.74
C SER A 163 1.96 28.40 12.56
N GLY A 164 2.45 28.70 11.35
CA GLY A 164 3.89 28.78 11.05
C GLY A 164 4.61 27.42 11.08
N LEU A 165 3.85 26.33 10.94
CA LEU A 165 4.35 24.95 11.00
C LEU A 165 4.80 24.39 9.64
N ILE A 166 4.76 25.21 8.59
CA ILE A 166 5.35 24.89 7.30
C ILE A 166 6.81 25.36 7.29
N TYR A 167 7.71 24.42 7.01
CA TYR A 167 9.16 24.61 7.04
C TYR A 167 9.70 24.71 5.61
N ASP A 168 9.40 25.83 4.94
CA ASP A 168 10.00 26.18 3.66
C ASP A 168 11.52 26.30 3.77
N TYR A 169 12.21 26.13 2.62
CA TYR A 169 13.66 26.31 2.55
C TYR A 169 14.05 27.75 2.91
N ASP A 170 14.75 27.89 4.02
CA ASP A 170 15.19 29.18 4.55
C ASP A 170 16.38 28.96 5.48
N VAL A 171 17.58 29.19 4.95
CA VAL A 171 18.84 29.04 5.68
C VAL A 171 18.90 29.98 6.90
N ALA A 172 18.36 31.20 6.80
CA ALA A 172 18.37 32.14 7.92
C ALA A 172 17.44 31.67 9.05
N ARG A 173 16.26 31.14 8.70
CA ARG A 173 15.34 30.51 9.66
C ARG A 173 15.96 29.25 10.28
N ALA A 174 16.65 28.43 9.50
CA ALA A 174 17.37 27.26 10.01
C ALA A 174 18.44 27.66 11.04
N ILE A 175 19.26 28.67 10.73
CA ILE A 175 20.24 29.23 11.67
C ILE A 175 19.57 29.73 12.95
N SER A 176 18.44 30.45 12.84
CA SER A 176 17.72 30.95 14.01
C SER A 176 17.19 29.82 14.91
N PHE A 177 16.80 28.69 14.32
CA PHE A 177 16.41 27.51 15.10
C PHE A 177 17.62 26.86 15.76
N LEU A 178 18.75 26.71 15.06
CA LEU A 178 19.98 26.19 15.66
C LEU A 178 20.43 27.04 16.86
N GLU A 179 20.41 28.36 16.72
CA GLU A 179 20.73 29.30 17.81
C GLU A 179 19.74 29.19 18.97
N ALA A 180 18.43 29.07 18.69
CA ALA A 180 17.42 28.85 19.73
C ALA A 180 17.62 27.52 20.48
N GLY A 181 18.10 26.49 19.79
CA GLY A 181 18.53 25.22 20.39
C GLY A 181 19.90 25.28 21.10
N GLY A 182 20.64 26.38 20.98
CA GLY A 182 21.96 26.59 21.55
C GLY A 182 23.13 26.02 20.74
N PHE A 183 22.88 25.50 19.54
CA PHE A 183 23.93 25.03 18.63
C PHE A 183 24.56 26.24 17.94
N VAL A 184 25.58 26.82 18.55
CA VAL A 184 26.27 28.03 18.08
C VAL A 184 27.75 27.72 17.94
N ASP A 185 28.41 28.30 16.94
CA ASP A 185 29.88 28.32 16.87
C ASP A 185 30.40 29.36 17.89
N THR A 186 30.99 28.87 18.98
CA THR A 186 31.43 29.66 20.13
C THR A 186 32.93 29.91 20.14
N ASP A 187 33.70 29.23 19.31
CA ASP A 187 35.17 29.33 19.22
C ASP A 187 35.68 29.79 17.84
N GLY A 188 34.79 29.94 16.87
CA GLY A 188 35.03 30.55 15.56
C GLY A 188 35.74 29.63 14.59
N ASP A 189 35.51 28.31 14.69
CA ASP A 189 36.12 27.30 13.82
C ASP A 189 35.21 26.83 12.67
N ASP A 190 34.09 27.54 12.45
CA ASP A 190 33.04 27.25 11.49
C ASP A 190 32.25 25.96 11.77
N ILE A 191 32.43 25.33 12.94
CA ILE A 191 31.65 24.18 13.41
C ILE A 191 30.81 24.61 14.61
N ARG A 192 29.52 24.26 14.61
CA ARG A 192 28.65 24.54 15.76
C ARG A 192 29.06 23.67 16.93
N ASN A 193 29.09 24.23 18.13
CA ASN A 193 29.31 23.46 19.35
C ASN A 193 28.02 22.79 19.83
N ASP A 194 28.17 21.63 20.46
CA ASP A 194 27.13 20.93 21.19
C ASP A 194 26.80 21.73 22.47
N PRO A 195 25.56 22.21 22.65
CA PRO A 195 25.18 23.03 23.80
C PRO A 195 25.29 22.32 25.15
N ILE A 196 25.41 20.99 25.17
CA ILE A 196 25.53 20.20 26.41
C ILE A 196 26.99 20.01 26.80
N SER A 197 27.83 19.62 25.86
CA SER A 197 29.25 19.35 26.14
C SER A 197 30.14 20.59 26.02
N GLY A 198 29.74 21.58 25.23
CA GLY A 198 30.54 22.77 24.90
C GLY A 198 31.64 22.53 23.87
N GLU A 199 31.81 21.29 23.40
CA GLU A 199 32.76 20.90 22.35
C GLU A 199 32.08 20.97 20.97
N ASN A 200 32.84 20.83 19.89
CA ASN A 200 32.27 20.75 18.54
C ASN A 200 31.24 19.62 18.42
N LEU A 201 30.16 19.89 17.68
CA LEU A 201 29.14 18.90 17.41
C LEU A 201 29.76 17.71 16.68
N LYS A 202 29.43 16.50 17.13
CA LYS A 202 29.87 15.26 16.46
C LYS A 202 29.16 15.09 15.13
N GLU A 203 29.81 14.37 14.22
CA GLU A 203 29.23 14.05 12.91
C GLU A 203 27.89 13.34 13.02
N LEU A 204 26.90 13.85 12.28
CA LEU A 204 25.66 13.14 12.05
C LEU A 204 25.90 11.97 11.09
N ILE A 205 25.68 10.74 11.57
CA ILE A 205 25.51 9.56 10.71
C ILE A 205 24.24 9.72 9.86
N PHE A 206 24.40 9.90 8.54
CA PHE A 206 23.30 10.04 7.59
C PHE A 206 23.36 8.91 6.55
N TYR A 207 22.41 7.97 6.60
CA TYR A 207 22.28 6.93 5.58
C TYR A 207 21.48 7.42 4.37
N ILE A 208 22.02 7.18 3.18
CA ILE A 208 21.44 7.63 1.92
C ILE A 208 21.32 6.41 1.00
N ARG A 209 20.12 6.17 0.46
CA ARG A 209 19.84 5.04 -0.44
C ARG A 209 20.59 5.20 -1.76
N MET A 210 21.50 4.28 -2.07
CA MET A 210 22.29 4.30 -3.29
C MET A 210 21.49 3.86 -4.52
N ASP A 211 20.57 2.92 -4.33
CA ASP A 211 19.74 2.26 -5.34
C ASP A 211 18.58 3.12 -5.86
N ASP A 212 18.30 4.25 -5.18
CA ASP A 212 17.27 5.21 -5.59
C ASP A 212 17.94 6.56 -5.95
N PRO A 213 18.06 6.91 -7.25
CA PRO A 213 18.73 8.12 -7.69
C PRO A 213 18.12 9.41 -7.13
N ASN A 214 16.80 9.44 -6.91
CA ASN A 214 16.09 10.63 -6.43
C ASN A 214 16.34 10.82 -4.92
N ARG A 215 16.21 9.76 -4.12
CA ARG A 215 16.53 9.78 -2.68
C ARG A 215 18.00 10.07 -2.46
N ARG A 216 18.88 9.46 -3.25
CA ARG A 216 20.32 9.75 -3.23
C ARG A 216 20.58 11.24 -3.39
N ARG A 217 20.03 11.83 -4.45
CA ARG A 217 20.26 13.24 -4.76
C ARG A 217 19.70 14.17 -3.69
N ALA A 218 18.52 13.88 -3.16
CA ALA A 218 17.92 14.63 -2.06
C ALA A 218 18.79 14.57 -0.78
N GLY A 219 19.28 13.38 -0.41
CA GLY A 219 20.16 13.18 0.74
C GLY A 219 21.50 13.90 0.60
N GLU A 220 22.16 13.80 -0.56
CA GLU A 220 23.41 14.52 -0.85
C GLU A 220 23.21 16.04 -0.80
N MET A 221 22.07 16.55 -1.29
CA MET A 221 21.73 17.98 -1.19
C MET A 221 21.57 18.43 0.27
N LEU A 222 20.82 17.68 1.09
CA LEU A 222 20.65 18.02 2.51
C LEU A 222 21.97 17.93 3.28
N ALA A 223 22.82 16.94 3.02
CA ALA A 223 24.13 16.82 3.65
C ALA A 223 24.99 18.07 3.40
N ALA A 224 25.01 18.57 2.16
CA ALA A 224 25.74 19.79 1.82
C ALA A 224 25.19 21.04 2.53
N GLU A 225 23.85 21.16 2.66
CA GLU A 225 23.23 22.29 3.37
C GLU A 225 23.54 22.24 4.88
N LEU A 226 23.56 21.06 5.49
CA LEU A 226 23.96 20.86 6.89
C LEU A 226 25.42 21.26 7.12
N GLU A 227 26.33 20.79 6.29
CA GLU A 227 27.76 21.14 6.37
C GLU A 227 27.96 22.66 6.19
N ALA A 228 27.22 23.29 5.26
CA ALA A 228 27.32 24.72 4.99
C ALA A 228 26.89 25.61 6.18
N VAL A 229 26.11 25.08 7.13
CA VAL A 229 25.73 25.79 8.37
C VAL A 229 26.50 25.32 9.60
N GLY A 230 27.60 24.59 9.41
CA GLY A 230 28.51 24.16 10.48
C GLY A 230 28.04 22.93 11.24
N ILE A 231 27.19 22.08 10.64
CA ILE A 231 26.80 20.77 11.20
C ILE A 231 27.62 19.69 10.48
N PRO A 232 28.55 18.99 11.17
CA PRO A 232 29.33 17.94 10.52
C PRO A 232 28.45 16.74 10.16
N VAL A 233 28.62 16.17 8.97
CA VAL A 233 27.83 15.03 8.48
C VAL A 233 28.73 13.92 7.95
N LYS A 234 28.48 12.70 8.43
CA LYS A 234 29.00 11.47 7.82
C LYS A 234 27.94 10.89 6.89
N ALA A 235 27.96 11.32 5.62
CA ALA A 235 27.06 10.81 4.58
C ALA A 235 27.50 9.41 4.13
N ILE A 236 26.64 8.41 4.35
CA ILE A 236 26.85 7.00 3.99
C ILE A 236 25.88 6.63 2.87
N VAL A 237 26.35 6.74 1.62
CA VAL A 237 25.61 6.29 0.43
C VAL A 237 25.85 4.80 0.25
N THR A 238 24.82 3.97 0.44
CA THR A 238 24.95 2.50 0.41
C THR A 238 23.65 1.81 0.00
N GLU A 239 23.74 0.52 -0.28
CA GLU A 239 22.61 -0.34 -0.65
C GLU A 239 21.49 -0.38 0.40
N ARG A 240 20.26 -0.57 -0.08
CA ARG A 240 19.02 -0.73 0.72
C ARG A 240 19.20 -1.63 1.93
N THR A 241 19.71 -2.84 1.76
CA THR A 241 19.86 -3.85 2.83
C THR A 241 20.82 -3.38 3.93
N VAL A 242 21.86 -2.62 3.58
CA VAL A 242 22.80 -2.04 4.55
C VAL A 242 22.14 -0.88 5.31
N CYS A 243 21.39 -0.03 4.62
CA CYS A 243 20.59 1.02 5.25
C CYS A 243 19.58 0.41 6.23
N TYR A 244 18.79 -0.58 5.79
CA TYR A 244 17.81 -1.30 6.61
C TYR A 244 18.42 -1.79 7.93
N LYS A 245 19.52 -2.55 7.84
CA LYS A 245 20.17 -3.10 9.03
C LYS A 245 20.62 -2.01 10.00
N ASN A 246 21.21 -0.93 9.51
CA ASN A 246 21.75 0.11 10.40
C ASN A 246 20.67 1.05 10.94
N VAL A 247 19.63 1.32 10.17
CA VAL A 247 18.56 2.27 10.50
C VAL A 247 17.47 1.60 11.31
N MET A 248 16.91 0.50 10.83
CA MET A 248 15.68 -0.06 11.38
C MET A 248 15.92 -1.22 12.35
N VAL A 249 17.10 -1.85 12.32
CA VAL A 249 17.46 -2.95 13.24
C VAL A 249 18.42 -2.48 14.32
N LEU A 250 19.50 -1.78 13.95
CA LEU A 250 20.53 -1.31 14.90
C LEU A 250 20.28 0.11 15.42
N TYR A 251 19.37 0.87 14.81
CA TYR A 251 19.07 2.27 15.17
C TYR A 251 20.30 3.19 15.23
N ASN A 252 21.37 2.83 14.51
CA ASN A 252 22.63 3.55 14.51
C ASN A 252 22.71 4.59 13.39
N TYR A 253 21.83 5.58 13.46
CA TYR A 253 21.72 6.67 12.49
C TYR A 253 21.17 7.92 13.18
N HIS A 254 21.37 9.08 12.57
CA HIS A 254 20.63 10.31 12.92
C HIS A 254 19.61 10.64 11.84
N LEU A 255 20.02 10.51 10.57
CA LEU A 255 19.19 10.80 9.41
C LEU A 255 19.19 9.62 8.44
N TYR A 256 18.07 9.41 7.75
CA TYR A 256 17.95 8.43 6.67
C TYR A 256 17.03 8.95 5.56
N THR A 257 17.41 8.78 4.30
CA THR A 257 16.48 9.03 3.18
C THR A 257 15.48 7.88 3.14
N GLY A 258 14.33 8.04 3.79
CA GLY A 258 13.24 7.09 4.01
C GLY A 258 12.16 7.09 2.93
N GLY A 259 11.20 6.17 3.09
CA GLY A 259 10.00 6.15 2.28
C GLY A 259 9.12 4.92 2.50
N TRP A 260 7.83 5.10 2.25
CA TRP A 260 6.77 4.14 2.55
C TRP A 260 5.76 4.04 1.40
N SER A 261 5.26 2.83 1.16
CA SER A 261 4.00 2.60 0.46
C SER A 261 2.88 2.61 1.49
N LEU A 262 1.81 3.35 1.21
CA LEU A 262 0.75 3.64 2.17
C LEU A 262 -0.60 3.11 1.69
N GLY A 263 -1.51 2.87 2.62
CA GLY A 263 -2.91 2.58 2.32
C GLY A 263 -3.73 3.83 2.02
N THR A 264 -5.04 3.65 1.84
CA THR A 264 -5.99 4.74 1.58
C THR A 264 -6.41 5.48 2.84
N ILE A 265 -6.39 4.79 3.97
CA ILE A 265 -6.69 5.35 5.28
C ILE A 265 -5.43 5.99 5.87
N PRO A 266 -5.55 7.08 6.66
CA PRO A 266 -4.40 7.82 7.18
C PRO A 266 -3.77 7.16 8.43
N ASP A 267 -3.79 5.83 8.52
CA ASP A 267 -3.33 5.10 9.71
C ASP A 267 -1.81 5.09 9.87
N GLN A 268 -1.05 5.63 8.91
CA GLN A 268 0.38 5.86 9.07
C GLN A 268 0.73 6.73 10.28
N TYR A 269 -0.15 7.66 10.70
CA TYR A 269 0.04 8.41 11.94
C TYR A 269 0.13 7.49 13.17
N HIS A 270 -0.64 6.42 13.18
CA HIS A 270 -0.63 5.41 14.22
C HIS A 270 0.51 4.43 14.02
N ASP A 271 0.53 3.76 12.87
CA ASP A 271 1.37 2.59 12.64
C ASP A 271 2.85 2.98 12.58
N LEU A 272 3.18 4.08 11.89
CA LEU A 272 4.56 4.50 11.66
C LEU A 272 5.11 5.47 12.71
N TYR A 273 4.27 6.13 13.51
CA TYR A 273 4.73 7.24 14.35
C TYR A 273 4.22 7.24 15.80
N ALA A 274 3.31 6.36 16.19
CA ALA A 274 2.86 6.30 17.58
C ALA A 274 3.94 5.67 18.50
N SER A 275 4.05 6.16 19.73
CA SER A 275 5.14 5.79 20.65
C SER A 275 5.16 4.31 21.02
N PHE A 276 4.00 3.64 20.96
CA PHE A 276 3.84 2.23 21.30
C PHE A 276 4.11 1.29 20.12
N THR A 277 4.28 1.81 18.90
CA THR A 277 4.79 1.03 17.75
C THR A 277 6.31 1.12 17.63
N TYR A 278 6.99 1.81 18.56
CA TYR A 278 8.44 1.82 18.69
C TYR A 278 8.90 0.78 19.72
N TYR A 279 9.50 -0.31 19.22
CA TYR A 279 9.95 -1.45 20.02
C TYR A 279 11.45 -1.39 20.37
N GLY A 280 12.18 -0.42 19.82
CA GLY A 280 13.61 -0.24 20.05
C GLY A 280 14.49 -1.39 19.52
N PRO A 281 15.82 -1.32 19.74
CA PRO A 281 16.74 -2.36 19.28
C PRO A 281 16.57 -3.69 20.00
N ASP A 282 15.90 -3.72 21.16
CA ASP A 282 15.75 -4.93 21.99
C ASP A 282 14.82 -5.98 21.35
N VAL A 283 13.83 -5.53 20.55
CA VAL A 283 12.94 -6.40 19.77
C VAL A 283 13.40 -6.49 18.31
N GLY A 284 14.21 -5.52 17.85
CA GLY A 284 14.71 -5.44 16.48
C GLY A 284 13.91 -4.43 15.67
N TRP A 285 13.22 -4.87 14.63
CA TRP A 285 12.54 -3.99 13.69
C TRP A 285 11.22 -3.44 14.25
N SER A 286 10.97 -2.14 14.02
CA SER A 286 9.70 -1.48 14.37
C SER A 286 9.28 -0.49 13.27
N LEU A 287 7.98 -0.33 13.07
CA LEU A 287 7.44 0.63 12.09
C LEU A 287 7.83 2.06 12.46
N ASN A 288 7.69 2.43 13.74
CA ASN A 288 8.20 3.70 14.27
C ASN A 288 9.71 3.63 14.58
N TYR A 289 10.50 3.21 13.59
CA TYR A 289 11.95 3.27 13.69
C TYR A 289 12.54 4.69 13.83
N PRO A 290 11.85 5.78 13.42
CA PRO A 290 12.24 7.14 13.82
C PRO A 290 12.22 7.35 15.34
N GLY A 291 11.50 6.50 16.09
CA GLY A 291 11.43 6.53 17.55
C GLY A 291 10.72 7.78 18.07
N PHE A 292 9.74 8.31 17.32
CA PHE A 292 8.95 9.44 17.80
C PHE A 292 8.07 9.02 18.97
N CYS A 293 8.15 9.75 20.09
CA CYS A 293 7.41 9.41 21.30
C CYS A 293 6.77 10.64 21.95
N ASN A 294 5.44 10.74 21.90
CA ASN A 294 4.67 11.87 22.42
C ASN A 294 3.27 11.43 22.88
N HIS A 295 2.95 11.64 24.16
CA HIS A 295 1.68 11.21 24.77
C HIS A 295 0.42 11.88 24.17
N GLU A 296 0.53 13.15 23.78
CA GLU A 296 -0.59 13.87 23.17
C GLU A 296 -0.85 13.32 21.77
N PHE A 297 0.21 13.12 20.99
CA PHE A 297 0.13 12.49 19.67
C PHE A 297 -0.45 11.08 19.73
N ASP A 298 0.03 10.23 20.65
CA ASP A 298 -0.48 8.85 20.84
C ASP A 298 -2.01 8.82 21.05
N THR A 299 -2.54 9.80 21.78
CA THR A 299 -3.98 9.88 22.06
C THR A 299 -4.78 10.12 20.79
N TRP A 300 -4.28 10.98 19.90
CA TRP A 300 -4.94 11.30 18.64
C TRP A 300 -4.68 10.23 17.58
N ALA A 301 -3.48 9.67 17.52
CA ALA A 301 -3.13 8.59 16.61
C ALA A 301 -4.03 7.35 16.82
N LYS A 302 -4.36 7.01 18.07
CA LYS A 302 -5.36 5.98 18.38
C LYS A 302 -6.75 6.30 17.84
N LYS A 303 -7.18 7.57 17.84
CA LYS A 303 -8.46 7.97 17.23
C LYS A 303 -8.44 7.93 15.71
N VAL A 304 -7.26 8.08 15.08
CA VAL A 304 -7.10 7.86 13.64
C VAL A 304 -7.26 6.38 13.29
N LYS A 305 -6.70 5.47 14.12
CA LYS A 305 -6.80 4.02 13.92
C LYS A 305 -8.18 3.48 14.30
N TYR A 306 -8.77 3.90 15.42
CA TYR A 306 -10.05 3.38 15.91
C TYR A 306 -11.18 4.44 15.92
N PRO A 307 -11.48 5.12 14.80
CA PRO A 307 -12.54 6.11 14.76
C PRO A 307 -13.91 5.42 14.69
N ALA A 308 -14.92 5.94 15.38
CA ALA A 308 -16.28 5.41 15.25
C ALA A 308 -16.94 5.83 13.91
N THR A 309 -16.52 6.97 13.34
CA THR A 309 -17.00 7.49 12.05
C THR A 309 -15.86 8.11 11.23
N ILE A 310 -16.09 8.31 9.93
CA ILE A 310 -15.10 8.93 9.03
C ILE A 310 -14.78 10.37 9.46
N GLU A 311 -15.75 11.11 9.97
CA GLU A 311 -15.59 12.48 10.47
C GLU A 311 -14.64 12.54 11.67
N GLU A 312 -14.74 11.59 12.59
CA GLU A 312 -13.80 11.47 13.72
C GLU A 312 -12.37 11.21 13.23
N ALA A 313 -12.22 10.40 12.17
CA ALA A 313 -10.92 10.15 11.56
C ALA A 313 -10.33 11.43 10.93
N HIS A 314 -11.15 12.23 10.25
CA HIS A 314 -10.72 13.52 9.71
C HIS A 314 -10.26 14.48 10.80
N GLU A 315 -11.02 14.63 11.89
CA GLU A 315 -10.64 15.48 13.01
C GLU A 315 -9.31 15.00 13.61
N ALA A 316 -9.21 13.71 13.92
CA ALA A 316 -8.03 13.15 14.56
C ALA A 316 -6.77 13.27 13.69
N ALA A 317 -6.87 12.97 12.40
CA ALA A 317 -5.74 13.05 11.48
C ALA A 317 -5.23 14.50 11.34
N LYS A 318 -6.13 15.48 11.32
CA LYS A 318 -5.76 16.90 11.27
C LYS A 318 -4.99 17.33 12.53
N VAL A 319 -5.38 16.85 13.71
CA VAL A 319 -4.66 17.11 14.97
C VAL A 319 -3.31 16.38 15.00
N CYS A 320 -3.25 15.13 14.54
CA CYS A 320 -1.99 14.40 14.38
C CYS A 320 -1.01 15.17 13.50
N GLY A 321 -1.44 15.66 12.32
CA GLY A 321 -0.61 16.47 11.45
C GLY A 321 -0.06 17.73 12.14
N TYR A 322 -0.88 18.42 12.92
CA TYR A 322 -0.45 19.59 13.70
C TYR A 322 0.66 19.24 14.73
N LEU A 323 0.43 18.21 15.54
CA LEU A 323 1.37 17.77 16.59
C LEU A 323 2.66 17.21 16.00
N PHE A 324 2.55 16.50 14.89
CA PHE A 324 3.67 15.95 14.14
C PHE A 324 4.58 17.06 13.61
N LEU A 325 4.01 18.06 12.93
CA LEU A 325 4.75 19.21 12.41
C LEU A 325 5.38 20.04 13.55
N LYS A 326 4.65 20.26 14.64
CA LYS A 326 5.16 20.98 15.83
C LYS A 326 6.41 20.31 16.42
N SER A 327 6.41 18.98 16.43
CA SER A 327 7.51 18.14 16.91
C SER A 327 8.62 17.95 15.87
N CYS A 328 8.31 18.14 14.59
CA CYS A 328 9.18 17.90 13.44
C CYS A 328 9.86 16.53 13.53
N ALA A 329 9.06 15.48 13.76
CA ALA A 329 9.56 14.14 14.07
C ALA A 329 10.30 13.48 12.89
N VAL A 330 9.80 13.69 11.67
CA VAL A 330 10.48 13.42 10.41
C VAL A 330 10.26 14.61 9.47
N VAL A 331 10.92 14.60 8.31
CA VAL A 331 10.80 15.67 7.32
C VAL A 331 10.30 15.06 6.00
N PRO A 332 8.97 15.09 5.73
CA PRO A 332 8.41 14.63 4.45
C PRO A 332 9.05 15.36 3.27
N MET A 333 9.23 14.68 2.13
CA MET A 333 9.83 15.26 0.92
C MET A 333 8.84 15.33 -0.24
N TRP A 334 8.44 14.18 -0.78
CA TRP A 334 7.52 14.11 -1.92
C TRP A 334 6.71 12.81 -1.95
N SER A 335 5.58 12.85 -2.67
CA SER A 335 4.86 11.70 -3.21
C SER A 335 5.01 11.74 -4.73
N SER A 336 5.18 10.60 -5.40
CA SER A 336 5.46 10.62 -6.84
C SER A 336 4.22 11.03 -7.64
N LYS A 337 4.39 11.99 -8.55
CA LYS A 337 3.46 12.19 -9.66
C LYS A 337 3.91 11.25 -10.77
N ALA A 338 3.56 9.99 -10.59
CA ALA A 338 4.24 8.89 -11.25
C ALA A 338 3.66 8.63 -12.65
N VAL A 339 4.52 8.12 -13.52
CA VAL A 339 4.14 7.56 -14.82
C VAL A 339 4.80 6.21 -14.93
N LYS A 340 4.04 5.18 -15.32
CA LYS A 340 4.56 3.85 -15.68
C LYS A 340 4.19 3.54 -17.13
N ALA A 341 4.83 2.54 -17.71
CA ALA A 341 4.64 2.20 -19.10
C ALA A 341 4.58 0.69 -19.35
N TYR A 342 3.85 0.37 -20.41
CA TYR A 342 3.78 -0.97 -20.97
C TYR A 342 3.87 -0.90 -22.50
N LYS A 343 4.22 -2.04 -23.10
CA LYS A 343 4.32 -2.22 -24.54
C LYS A 343 2.93 -2.12 -25.16
N THR A 344 2.77 -1.26 -26.16
CA THR A 344 1.48 -1.09 -26.85
C THR A 344 1.01 -2.40 -27.49
N GLY A 345 -0.29 -2.66 -27.41
CA GLY A 345 -0.94 -3.86 -27.96
C GLY A 345 -1.30 -4.92 -26.92
N TRP A 346 -0.87 -4.76 -25.67
CA TRP A 346 -1.48 -5.46 -24.54
C TRP A 346 -2.89 -4.91 -24.27
N THR A 347 -3.85 -5.80 -24.08
CA THR A 347 -5.27 -5.49 -23.81
C THR A 347 -5.59 -5.85 -22.38
N GLY A 348 -6.47 -5.10 -21.71
CA GLY A 348 -6.93 -5.44 -20.35
C GLY A 348 -6.02 -4.93 -19.23
N VAL A 349 -5.04 -4.08 -19.54
CA VAL A 349 -4.28 -3.33 -18.51
C VAL A 349 -5.26 -2.44 -17.74
N VAL A 350 -5.06 -2.34 -16.42
CA VAL A 350 -5.89 -1.54 -15.51
C VAL A 350 -5.00 -0.50 -14.85
N ASN A 351 -5.30 0.79 -15.04
CA ASN A 351 -4.53 1.85 -14.40
C ASN A 351 -5.08 2.14 -13.00
N ASN A 352 -4.50 1.53 -11.97
CA ASN A 352 -4.86 1.82 -10.59
C ASN A 352 -4.47 3.25 -10.23
N GLY A 353 -5.41 4.04 -9.72
CA GLY A 353 -5.21 5.47 -9.45
C GLY A 353 -4.11 5.78 -8.42
N ALA A 354 -3.77 4.82 -7.57
CA ALA A 354 -2.78 4.94 -6.50
C ALA A 354 -1.44 4.25 -6.77
N TYR A 355 -1.41 3.21 -7.62
CA TYR A 355 -0.22 2.37 -7.81
C TYR A 355 0.21 2.22 -9.27
N GLY A 356 -0.62 2.65 -10.23
CA GLY A 356 -0.35 2.56 -11.65
C GLY A 356 -0.78 1.22 -12.25
N ILE A 357 -0.08 0.80 -13.30
CA ILE A 357 -0.50 -0.29 -14.20
C ILE A 357 -0.09 -1.69 -13.75
N ASP A 358 0.92 -1.84 -12.91
CA ASP A 358 1.52 -3.08 -12.42
C ASP A 358 0.85 -3.55 -11.12
N ASN A 359 -0.45 -3.77 -11.18
CA ASN A 359 -1.28 -4.14 -10.04
C ASN A 359 -2.05 -5.45 -10.28
N TYR A 360 -2.63 -6.00 -9.21
CA TYR A 360 -3.35 -7.28 -9.25
C TYR A 360 -4.40 -7.38 -10.36
N TRP A 361 -5.21 -6.32 -10.54
CA TRP A 361 -6.27 -6.29 -11.56
C TRP A 361 -5.72 -6.33 -12.98
N THR A 362 -4.58 -5.67 -13.23
CA THR A 362 -3.88 -5.78 -14.51
C THR A 362 -3.46 -7.22 -14.76
N PHE A 363 -2.82 -7.88 -13.79
CA PHE A 363 -2.33 -9.24 -14.00
C PHE A 363 -3.46 -10.27 -14.10
N LEU A 364 -4.63 -10.01 -13.51
CA LEU A 364 -5.83 -10.80 -13.77
C LEU A 364 -6.38 -10.61 -15.19
N ASN A 365 -6.25 -9.42 -15.79
CA ASN A 365 -7.01 -9.08 -16.99
C ASN A 365 -6.15 -8.89 -18.25
N MET A 366 -4.85 -8.69 -18.13
CA MET A 366 -4.00 -8.36 -19.27
C MET A 366 -3.70 -9.57 -20.15
N TYR A 367 -3.78 -9.37 -21.46
CA TYR A 367 -3.44 -10.38 -22.45
C TYR A 367 -3.04 -9.79 -23.80
N LYS A 368 -2.34 -10.62 -24.57
CA LYS A 368 -1.97 -10.33 -25.95
C LYS A 368 -2.04 -11.60 -26.79
N ALA A 369 -2.75 -11.54 -27.91
CA ALA A 369 -2.93 -12.72 -28.75
C ALA A 369 -1.59 -13.23 -29.30
N GLY A 370 -1.30 -14.51 -29.08
CA GLY A 370 -0.05 -15.14 -29.49
C GLY A 370 1.13 -14.93 -28.54
N ASP A 371 0.88 -14.26 -27.40
CA ASP A 371 1.82 -14.15 -26.30
C ASP A 371 1.27 -14.94 -25.10
N ASP A 372 2.10 -15.77 -24.48
CA ASP A 372 1.70 -16.61 -23.35
C ASP A 372 2.39 -16.21 -22.04
N THR A 373 3.23 -15.18 -22.08
CA THR A 373 4.04 -14.73 -20.97
C THR A 373 3.97 -13.22 -20.86
N ILE A 374 3.77 -12.72 -19.64
CA ILE A 374 3.97 -11.31 -19.33
C ILE A 374 5.42 -11.16 -18.85
N ASP A 375 6.23 -10.41 -19.59
CA ASP A 375 7.57 -10.04 -19.15
C ASP A 375 7.50 -8.75 -18.32
N TRP A 376 7.59 -8.88 -17.00
CA TRP A 376 7.48 -7.77 -16.04
C TRP A 376 8.85 -7.39 -15.47
N GLY A 377 9.22 -6.11 -15.52
CA GLY A 377 10.53 -5.64 -15.03
C GLY A 377 10.46 -5.22 -13.59
N PHE A 378 11.49 -5.58 -12.81
CA PHE A 378 11.72 -5.10 -11.45
C PHE A 378 12.98 -4.25 -11.39
N LYS A 379 12.87 -2.99 -10.96
CA LYS A 379 14.05 -2.16 -10.71
C LYS A 379 14.90 -2.64 -9.53
N SER A 380 14.40 -3.53 -8.67
CA SER A 380 15.12 -4.08 -7.52
C SER A 380 14.72 -5.52 -7.27
N ASP A 381 15.64 -6.28 -6.69
CA ASP A 381 15.36 -7.67 -6.33
C ASP A 381 14.46 -7.81 -5.10
N ILE A 382 13.88 -9.00 -4.98
CA ILE A 382 13.19 -9.48 -3.78
C ILE A 382 14.21 -9.79 -2.66
N GLU A 383 13.79 -9.63 -1.42
CA GLU A 383 14.60 -9.94 -0.23
C GLU A 383 14.15 -11.26 0.40
N GLN A 384 12.84 -11.49 0.47
CA GLN A 384 12.25 -12.70 1.02
C GLN A 384 10.83 -12.91 0.48
N LEU A 385 10.41 -14.14 0.20
CA LEU A 385 9.01 -14.48 -0.10
C LEU A 385 8.39 -15.20 1.10
N ASN A 386 8.10 -14.45 2.16
CA ASN A 386 7.49 -14.93 3.40
C ASN A 386 6.27 -14.05 3.72
N MET A 387 5.07 -14.59 3.55
CA MET A 387 3.83 -13.80 3.69
C MET A 387 3.61 -13.20 5.09
N ILE A 388 4.27 -13.74 6.11
CA ILE A 388 4.15 -13.25 7.48
C ILE A 388 5.09 -12.09 7.73
N SER A 389 6.31 -12.11 7.20
CA SER A 389 7.39 -11.21 7.63
C SER A 389 8.06 -10.40 6.52
N SER A 390 7.71 -10.59 5.24
CA SER A 390 8.23 -9.76 4.15
C SER A 390 7.84 -8.29 4.33
N GLU A 391 8.81 -7.39 4.09
CA GLU A 391 8.68 -5.96 4.40
C GLU A 391 8.81 -5.06 3.15
N TRP A 392 9.25 -5.62 2.02
CA TRP A 392 9.59 -4.83 0.83
C TRP A 392 8.52 -4.90 -0.25
N LEU A 393 8.38 -3.78 -0.97
CA LEU A 393 7.41 -3.64 -2.07
C LEU A 393 7.52 -4.78 -3.09
N TRP A 394 8.73 -5.16 -3.50
CA TRP A 394 8.95 -6.20 -4.50
C TRP A 394 8.57 -7.59 -4.01
N ASP A 395 8.78 -7.87 -2.72
CA ASP A 395 8.31 -9.11 -2.10
C ASP A 395 6.78 -9.14 -2.18
N HIS A 396 6.12 -8.07 -1.76
CA HIS A 396 4.65 -7.95 -1.77
C HIS A 396 4.04 -7.90 -3.18
N ASN A 397 4.76 -7.38 -4.17
CA ASN A 397 4.36 -7.44 -5.58
C ASN A 397 4.24 -8.89 -6.08
N VAL A 398 5.08 -9.79 -5.58
CA VAL A 398 5.01 -11.23 -5.90
C VAL A 398 4.01 -11.94 -4.99
N LEU A 399 4.10 -11.71 -3.67
CA LEU A 399 3.24 -12.35 -2.67
C LEU A 399 1.77 -12.00 -2.89
N GLY A 400 1.45 -10.76 -3.26
CA GLY A 400 0.08 -10.35 -3.58
C GLY A 400 -0.52 -11.00 -4.83
N LEU A 401 0.28 -11.70 -5.65
CA LEU A 401 -0.21 -12.55 -6.74
C LEU A 401 -0.45 -14.01 -6.28
N ILE A 402 0.28 -14.45 -5.26
CA ILE A 402 0.25 -15.81 -4.71
C ILE A 402 -0.83 -15.98 -3.64
N TYR A 403 -0.96 -15.00 -2.75
CA TYR A 403 -1.92 -15.01 -1.66
C TYR A 403 -3.11 -14.13 -1.98
N GLU A 404 -4.25 -14.46 -1.39
CA GLU A 404 -5.51 -13.74 -1.59
C GLU A 404 -6.11 -13.38 -0.22
N SER A 405 -6.88 -12.29 -0.19
CA SER A 405 -7.56 -11.78 1.00
C SER A 405 -9.09 -11.94 0.90
N MET A 406 -9.80 -11.67 2.00
CA MET A 406 -11.27 -11.74 2.04
C MET A 406 -11.90 -10.75 1.06
N LEU A 407 -11.40 -9.53 1.07
CA LEU A 407 -11.81 -8.41 0.24
C LEU A 407 -10.59 -7.78 -0.44
N GLY A 408 -10.80 -7.07 -1.53
CA GLY A 408 -9.79 -6.23 -2.16
C GLY A 408 -10.34 -4.85 -2.48
N THR A 409 -9.55 -4.08 -3.23
CA THR A 409 -9.81 -2.65 -3.46
C THR A 409 -10.23 -2.37 -4.89
N ASN A 410 -11.17 -1.45 -5.04
CA ASN A 410 -11.51 -0.88 -6.34
C ASN A 410 -10.31 -0.06 -6.87
N PRO A 411 -9.76 -0.35 -8.06
CA PRO A 411 -8.53 0.29 -8.52
C PRO A 411 -8.69 1.78 -8.87
N PHE A 412 -9.92 2.30 -9.00
CA PHE A 412 -10.18 3.66 -9.47
C PHE A 412 -10.47 4.65 -8.33
N ASN A 413 -11.09 4.18 -7.24
CA ASN A 413 -11.38 5.00 -6.05
C ASN A 413 -10.80 4.42 -4.73
N GLN A 414 -10.21 3.23 -4.78
CA GLN A 414 -9.58 2.51 -3.67
C GLN A 414 -10.53 2.09 -2.52
N ALA A 415 -11.84 2.02 -2.76
CA ALA A 415 -12.80 1.49 -1.79
C ALA A 415 -12.53 -0.01 -1.51
N PRO A 416 -12.47 -0.46 -0.24
CA PRO A 416 -12.11 -1.84 0.13
C PRO A 416 -13.34 -2.77 0.17
N THR A 417 -14.09 -2.85 -0.91
CA THR A 417 -15.41 -3.52 -0.96
C THR A 417 -15.47 -4.66 -1.98
N GLU A 418 -14.35 -5.04 -2.58
CA GLU A 418 -14.34 -6.00 -3.69
C GLU A 418 -14.25 -7.44 -3.19
N PHE A 419 -15.20 -8.28 -3.59
CA PHE A 419 -15.36 -9.65 -3.09
C PHE A 419 -14.38 -10.66 -3.70
N PHE A 420 -13.32 -11.01 -2.96
CA PHE A 420 -12.38 -12.08 -3.30
C PHE A 420 -12.74 -13.39 -2.61
N ILE A 421 -12.07 -13.77 -1.51
CA ILE A 421 -12.37 -15.03 -0.80
C ILE A 421 -13.78 -14.98 -0.20
N ALA A 422 -14.21 -13.80 0.27
CA ALA A 422 -15.59 -13.58 0.69
C ALA A 422 -16.50 -13.42 -0.53
N GLU A 423 -17.70 -13.96 -0.47
CA GLU A 423 -18.80 -13.64 -1.40
C GLU A 423 -19.81 -12.65 -0.82
N ASP A 424 -19.84 -12.51 0.50
CA ASP A 424 -20.65 -11.54 1.23
C ASP A 424 -20.05 -11.30 2.64
N TYR A 425 -20.46 -10.22 3.30
CA TYR A 425 -20.13 -9.96 4.70
C TYR A 425 -21.27 -9.23 5.43
N SER A 426 -21.23 -9.28 6.76
CA SER A 426 -22.03 -8.37 7.59
C SER A 426 -21.20 -7.82 8.75
N VAL A 427 -21.44 -6.55 9.09
CA VAL A 427 -20.79 -5.87 10.21
C VAL A 427 -21.83 -5.62 11.29
N SER A 428 -21.51 -5.98 12.53
CA SER A 428 -22.35 -5.71 13.70
C SER A 428 -21.50 -5.40 14.93
N SER A 429 -22.14 -5.12 16.06
CA SER A 429 -21.44 -4.81 17.32
C SER A 429 -21.56 -5.93 18.35
N TRP A 430 -20.60 -6.00 19.27
CA TRP A 430 -20.60 -6.89 20.42
C TRP A 430 -19.97 -6.21 21.66
N ASP A 431 -20.24 -6.76 22.84
CA ASP A 431 -19.69 -6.24 24.10
C ASP A 431 -18.35 -6.92 24.43
N ALA A 432 -17.24 -6.21 24.23
CA ALA A 432 -15.89 -6.67 24.54
C ALA A 432 -15.44 -6.34 25.99
N SER A 433 -16.33 -5.81 26.83
CA SER A 433 -15.97 -5.37 28.18
C SER A 433 -15.56 -6.53 29.10
N PRO A 434 -14.64 -6.31 30.05
CA PRO A 434 -13.89 -5.07 30.31
C PRO A 434 -12.57 -4.94 29.51
N GLN A 435 -12.28 -5.87 28.59
CA GLN A 435 -11.00 -5.89 27.85
C GLN A 435 -11.00 -4.95 26.63
N GLY A 436 -12.16 -4.67 26.05
CA GLY A 436 -12.35 -3.78 24.91
C GLY A 436 -13.57 -2.88 25.07
N ASP A 437 -14.04 -2.33 23.96
CA ASP A 437 -15.16 -1.40 23.90
C ASP A 437 -16.52 -2.15 24.05
N PRO A 438 -17.53 -1.56 24.71
CA PRO A 438 -18.83 -2.19 24.91
C PRO A 438 -19.67 -2.31 23.62
N ASP A 439 -19.26 -1.66 22.55
CA ASP A 439 -19.85 -1.69 21.21
C ASP A 439 -18.81 -1.99 20.12
N ALA A 440 -17.82 -2.82 20.44
CA ALA A 440 -16.76 -3.23 19.55
C ALA A 440 -17.26 -3.95 18.28
N THR A 441 -16.44 -3.99 17.22
CA THR A 441 -16.86 -4.51 15.91
C THR A 441 -16.73 -6.04 15.84
N VAL A 442 -17.73 -6.69 15.26
CA VAL A 442 -17.63 -8.06 14.73
C VAL A 442 -18.00 -8.07 13.25
N ILE A 443 -17.18 -8.74 12.45
CA ILE A 443 -17.43 -8.96 11.02
C ILE A 443 -17.70 -10.43 10.81
N ARG A 444 -18.83 -10.74 10.16
CA ARG A 444 -19.11 -12.07 9.63
C ARG A 444 -18.76 -12.10 8.16
N PHE A 445 -17.95 -13.05 7.74
CA PHE A 445 -17.69 -13.34 6.33
C PHE A 445 -18.36 -14.63 5.90
N PHE A 446 -18.84 -14.63 4.65
CA PHE A 446 -19.29 -15.81 3.93
C PHE A 446 -18.24 -16.15 2.88
N VAL A 447 -17.53 -17.26 3.08
CA VAL A 447 -16.39 -17.72 2.29
C VAL A 447 -16.90 -18.52 1.09
N ARG A 448 -16.34 -18.29 -0.11
CA ARG A 448 -16.69 -19.09 -1.29
C ARG A 448 -16.34 -20.57 -1.11
N ASP A 449 -17.16 -21.45 -1.66
CA ASP A 449 -17.04 -22.90 -1.49
C ASP A 449 -16.21 -23.62 -2.58
N ASN A 450 -15.61 -22.86 -3.49
CA ASN A 450 -14.90 -23.34 -4.67
C ASN A 450 -13.42 -22.88 -4.74
N ILE A 451 -12.83 -22.48 -3.61
CA ILE A 451 -11.44 -22.04 -3.53
C ILE A 451 -10.54 -23.20 -3.12
N TYR A 452 -9.40 -23.36 -3.80
CA TYR A 452 -8.45 -24.43 -3.55
C TYR A 452 -7.05 -23.88 -3.30
N ARG A 453 -6.27 -24.58 -2.49
CA ARG A 453 -4.85 -24.28 -2.28
C ARG A 453 -4.05 -24.53 -3.55
N HIS A 454 -3.00 -23.74 -3.71
CA HIS A 454 -2.03 -23.93 -4.77
C HIS A 454 -1.40 -25.31 -4.68
N ASN A 455 -1.04 -25.84 -5.84
CA ASN A 455 -0.16 -26.99 -5.99
C ASN A 455 0.36 -26.97 -7.42
N VAL A 456 1.58 -26.48 -7.58
CA VAL A 456 2.24 -26.33 -8.90
C VAL A 456 2.66 -27.67 -9.48
N SER A 457 3.00 -28.64 -8.63
CA SER A 457 3.38 -29.99 -9.04
C SER A 457 2.21 -30.82 -9.60
N GLY A 458 0.99 -30.32 -9.44
CA GLY A 458 -0.24 -31.03 -9.76
C GLY A 458 -0.59 -32.09 -8.71
N GLY A 459 -1.87 -32.41 -8.59
CA GLY A 459 -2.35 -33.42 -7.65
C GLY A 459 -3.58 -32.97 -6.87
N TYR A 460 -3.79 -33.60 -5.71
CA TYR A 460 -4.85 -33.18 -4.80
C TYR A 460 -4.58 -31.77 -4.29
N ARG A 461 -5.62 -30.93 -4.31
CA ARG A 461 -5.61 -29.61 -3.72
C ARG A 461 -6.65 -29.57 -2.63
N ARG A 462 -6.24 -29.18 -1.42
CA ARG A 462 -7.18 -29.03 -0.32
C ARG A 462 -8.06 -27.81 -0.57
N ARG A 463 -9.35 -27.96 -0.35
CA ARG A 463 -10.30 -26.85 -0.40
C ARG A 463 -10.08 -25.91 0.79
N LEU A 464 -10.08 -24.61 0.52
CA LEU A 464 -10.06 -23.56 1.53
C LEU A 464 -11.44 -23.46 2.20
N ASN A 465 -11.47 -23.29 3.51
CA ASN A 465 -12.69 -23.16 4.30
C ASN A 465 -12.52 -22.14 5.44
N ALA A 466 -13.57 -21.91 6.23
CA ALA A 466 -13.57 -20.96 7.34
C ALA A 466 -12.50 -21.26 8.42
N SER A 467 -12.09 -22.52 8.61
CA SER A 467 -11.03 -22.86 9.57
C SER A 467 -9.65 -22.39 9.12
N ASP A 468 -9.44 -22.28 7.80
CA ASP A 468 -8.22 -21.74 7.21
C ASP A 468 -8.09 -20.24 7.42
N VAL A 469 -9.22 -19.53 7.28
CA VAL A 469 -9.31 -18.11 7.58
C VAL A 469 -9.01 -17.89 9.05
N LYS A 470 -9.66 -18.65 9.94
CA LYS A 470 -9.36 -18.63 11.39
C LYS A 470 -7.87 -18.83 11.68
N PHE A 471 -7.26 -19.86 11.11
CA PHE A 471 -5.84 -20.13 11.30
C PHE A 471 -4.97 -18.94 10.89
N SER A 472 -5.24 -18.34 9.73
CA SER A 472 -4.43 -17.23 9.21
C SER A 472 -4.44 -16.01 10.12
N PHE A 473 -5.60 -15.68 10.69
CA PHE A 473 -5.74 -14.60 11.67
C PHE A 473 -5.04 -14.92 12.99
N ASP A 474 -5.32 -16.10 13.56
CA ASP A 474 -4.77 -16.50 14.84
C ASP A 474 -3.23 -16.63 14.78
N TYR A 475 -2.69 -17.18 13.69
CA TYR A 475 -1.25 -17.35 13.49
C TYR A 475 -0.52 -16.01 13.38
N ASN A 476 -1.06 -15.04 12.62
CA ASN A 476 -0.49 -13.69 12.55
C ASN A 476 -0.52 -12.99 13.91
N TYR A 477 -1.59 -13.18 14.68
CA TYR A 477 -1.70 -12.64 16.04
C TYR A 477 -0.68 -13.26 16.98
N GLU A 478 -0.47 -14.57 16.92
CA GLU A 478 0.52 -15.30 17.72
C GLU A 478 1.97 -14.91 17.37
N CYS A 479 2.26 -14.63 16.10
CA CYS A 479 3.57 -14.10 15.68
C CYS A 479 3.87 -12.76 16.36
N GLY A 480 2.84 -11.92 16.47
CA GLY A 480 2.92 -10.66 17.20
C GLY A 480 3.66 -9.53 16.45
N PRO A 481 3.77 -8.36 17.11
CA PRO A 481 4.41 -7.18 16.53
C PRO A 481 5.90 -7.42 16.33
N GLY A 482 6.45 -6.89 15.23
CA GLY A 482 7.86 -7.07 14.89
C GLY A 482 8.19 -8.45 14.30
N ILE A 483 7.23 -9.36 14.14
CA ILE A 483 7.37 -10.57 13.31
C ILE A 483 6.33 -10.55 12.19
N SER A 484 5.06 -10.37 12.51
CA SER A 484 4.01 -10.25 11.50
C SER A 484 3.96 -8.83 10.94
N TRP A 485 4.20 -8.69 9.63
CA TRP A 485 4.00 -7.47 8.86
C TRP A 485 2.54 -7.01 8.93
N ASN A 486 1.60 -7.95 8.89
CA ASN A 486 0.16 -7.70 8.92
C ASN A 486 -0.39 -7.48 10.34
N PHE A 487 0.45 -7.49 11.38
CA PHE A 487 0.02 -7.27 12.76
C PHE A 487 -0.86 -6.01 12.95
N PRO A 488 -0.60 -4.86 12.28
CA PRO A 488 -1.47 -3.68 12.41
C PRO A 488 -2.92 -3.89 11.95
N LEU A 489 -3.22 -4.94 11.18
CA LEU A 489 -4.60 -5.32 10.81
C LEU A 489 -5.30 -6.13 11.90
N ILE A 490 -4.53 -6.81 12.76
CA ILE A 490 -5.04 -7.79 13.73
C ILE A 490 -4.62 -7.49 15.18
N GLU A 491 -4.00 -6.35 15.45
CA GLU A 491 -3.54 -5.97 16.80
C GLU A 491 -4.68 -5.93 17.84
N GLU A 492 -5.89 -5.55 17.40
CA GLU A 492 -7.10 -5.51 18.23
C GLU A 492 -7.96 -6.79 18.10
N LEU A 493 -7.46 -7.85 17.47
CA LEU A 493 -8.18 -9.12 17.34
C LEU A 493 -8.48 -9.68 18.74
N ASN A 494 -9.75 -9.98 18.99
CA ASN A 494 -10.18 -10.66 20.21
C ASN A 494 -10.22 -12.18 20.02
N LYS A 495 -10.91 -12.60 18.96
CA LYS A 495 -11.10 -14.02 18.60
C LYS A 495 -11.66 -14.15 17.19
N THR A 496 -11.46 -15.34 16.64
CA THR A 496 -12.13 -15.81 15.42
C THR A 496 -12.98 -17.04 15.74
N VAL A 497 -14.22 -17.08 15.23
CA VAL A 497 -15.19 -18.15 15.50
C VAL A 497 -15.71 -18.72 14.19
N VAL A 498 -15.38 -19.98 13.92
CA VAL A 498 -15.95 -20.74 12.80
C VAL A 498 -17.39 -21.11 13.16
N ILE A 499 -18.34 -20.65 12.34
CA ILE A 499 -19.78 -20.93 12.51
C ILE A 499 -20.13 -22.23 11.80
N ASP A 500 -19.66 -22.39 10.58
CA ASP A 500 -19.74 -23.61 9.77
C ASP A 500 -18.58 -23.67 8.77
N GLU A 501 -18.62 -24.58 7.79
CA GLU A 501 -17.52 -24.78 6.83
C GLU A 501 -17.18 -23.49 6.04
N PHE A 502 -18.13 -22.59 5.81
CA PHE A 502 -17.95 -21.41 4.96
C PHE A 502 -18.34 -20.09 5.63
N THR A 503 -18.58 -20.11 6.93
CA THR A 503 -18.97 -18.90 7.68
C THR A 503 -18.06 -18.71 8.88
N ILE A 504 -17.49 -17.51 9.02
CA ILE A 504 -16.60 -17.14 10.12
C ILE A 504 -16.96 -15.75 10.67
N ASP A 505 -16.90 -15.62 12.00
CA ASP A 505 -16.95 -14.34 12.70
C ASP A 505 -15.56 -13.92 13.18
N VAL A 506 -15.16 -12.69 12.87
CA VAL A 506 -13.93 -12.04 13.33
C VAL A 506 -14.32 -10.94 14.32
N TYR A 507 -13.91 -11.09 15.57
CA TYR A 507 -14.23 -10.16 16.65
C TYR A 507 -13.02 -9.28 16.97
N TYR A 508 -13.20 -7.97 17.00
CA TYR A 508 -12.20 -7.01 17.49
C TYR A 508 -12.57 -6.49 18.87
N ASN A 509 -11.57 -6.03 19.63
CA ASN A 509 -11.76 -5.34 20.91
C ASN A 509 -12.17 -3.88 20.74
N LYS A 510 -12.09 -3.34 19.53
CA LYS A 510 -12.38 -1.93 19.22
C LYS A 510 -13.55 -1.77 18.28
N LYS A 511 -14.28 -0.67 18.48
CA LYS A 511 -15.16 -0.13 17.45
C LYS A 511 -14.32 0.70 16.49
N SER A 512 -14.40 0.40 15.20
CA SER A 512 -13.71 1.20 14.18
C SER A 512 -14.45 1.15 12.84
N ALA A 513 -14.51 2.28 12.15
CA ALA A 513 -14.95 2.39 10.76
C ALA A 513 -14.02 1.62 9.79
N TRP A 514 -12.79 1.31 10.20
CA TRP A 514 -11.79 0.60 9.40
C TRP A 514 -11.78 -0.91 9.61
N ALA A 515 -12.52 -1.43 10.59
CA ALA A 515 -12.43 -2.84 11.00
C ALA A 515 -12.75 -3.82 9.86
N LEU A 516 -13.64 -3.45 8.94
CA LEU A 516 -13.92 -4.23 7.74
C LEU A 516 -12.69 -4.29 6.81
N GLN A 517 -12.02 -3.16 6.58
CA GLN A 517 -10.81 -3.11 5.75
C GLN A 517 -9.68 -3.94 6.35
N TRP A 518 -9.50 -3.89 7.68
CA TRP A 518 -8.50 -4.69 8.36
C TRP A 518 -8.73 -6.19 8.20
N ALA A 519 -9.94 -6.66 8.51
CA ALA A 519 -10.28 -8.07 8.37
C ALA A 519 -10.34 -8.49 6.89
N GLY A 520 -10.79 -7.57 6.02
CA GLY A 520 -10.90 -7.76 4.58
C GLY A 520 -9.55 -7.98 3.92
N GLY A 521 -8.52 -7.23 4.32
CA GLY A 521 -7.19 -7.23 3.72
C GLY A 521 -6.22 -8.31 4.24
N MET A 522 -6.63 -9.17 5.18
CA MET A 522 -5.74 -10.19 5.73
C MET A 522 -5.47 -11.32 4.70
N PRO A 523 -4.21 -11.61 4.31
CA PRO A 523 -3.89 -12.72 3.40
C PRO A 523 -4.09 -14.11 4.03
N ILE A 524 -4.66 -15.05 3.28
CA ILE A 524 -4.99 -16.38 3.81
C ILE A 524 -3.91 -17.43 3.48
N VAL A 525 -3.16 -17.86 4.49
CA VAL A 525 -2.06 -18.83 4.39
C VAL A 525 -2.52 -20.27 4.57
N ASN A 526 -1.71 -21.25 4.16
CA ASN A 526 -2.02 -22.69 4.27
C ASN A 526 -1.61 -23.26 5.65
N PRO A 527 -2.58 -23.68 6.49
CA PRO A 527 -2.26 -24.27 7.80
C PRO A 527 -1.47 -25.57 7.71
N ASP A 528 -1.52 -26.31 6.60
CA ASP A 528 -0.78 -27.57 6.45
C ASP A 528 0.75 -27.34 6.44
N ILE A 529 1.18 -26.09 6.20
CA ILE A 529 2.57 -25.63 6.19
C ILE A 529 2.86 -24.83 7.45
N TRP A 530 2.13 -23.73 7.66
CA TRP A 530 2.44 -22.75 8.70
C TRP A 530 2.25 -23.28 10.12
N SER A 531 1.40 -24.31 10.32
CA SER A 531 1.30 -24.97 11.64
C SER A 531 2.57 -25.73 12.05
N LEU A 532 3.51 -25.93 11.11
CA LEU A 532 4.82 -26.57 11.33
C LEU A 532 5.93 -25.56 11.64
N VAL A 533 5.62 -24.26 11.63
CA VAL A 533 6.54 -23.16 11.90
C VAL A 533 6.12 -22.50 13.20
N ASP A 534 7.01 -22.48 14.20
CA ASP A 534 6.76 -21.76 15.45
C ASP A 534 6.54 -20.26 15.14
N PRO A 535 5.45 -19.64 15.61
CA PRO A 535 5.19 -18.21 15.38
C PRO A 535 6.36 -17.29 15.74
N ALA A 536 7.15 -17.64 16.76
CA ALA A 536 8.33 -16.86 17.17
C ALA A 536 9.49 -16.95 16.17
N ASP A 537 9.52 -18.00 15.35
CA ASP A 537 10.56 -18.26 14.34
C ASP A 537 10.09 -17.92 12.92
N ALA A 538 8.83 -17.49 12.73
CA ALA A 538 8.24 -17.26 11.41
C ALA A 538 9.03 -16.30 10.52
N ARG A 539 9.75 -15.32 11.11
CA ARG A 539 10.63 -14.39 10.38
C ARG A 539 11.85 -15.07 9.74
N PHE A 540 12.32 -16.18 10.31
CA PHE A 540 13.51 -16.91 9.83
C PHE A 540 13.17 -18.06 8.88
N TYR A 541 11.89 -18.34 8.69
CA TYR A 541 11.42 -19.35 7.77
C TYR A 541 11.48 -18.86 6.33
N ASP A 542 12.00 -19.69 5.43
CA ASP A 542 12.07 -19.41 3.99
C ASP A 542 11.25 -20.43 3.17
N PRO A 543 9.98 -20.10 2.85
CA PRO A 543 9.12 -20.97 2.05
C PRO A 543 9.68 -21.35 0.67
N VAL A 544 10.63 -20.57 0.13
CA VAL A 544 11.20 -20.80 -1.20
C VAL A 544 12.20 -21.96 -1.19
N SER A 545 12.95 -22.12 -0.10
CA SER A 545 14.01 -23.11 0.03
C SER A 545 13.72 -24.25 1.01
N GLU A 546 12.60 -24.19 1.71
CA GLU A 546 12.18 -25.18 2.70
C GLU A 546 10.95 -26.00 2.28
N ASP A 547 10.91 -27.24 2.76
CA ASP A 547 9.81 -28.20 2.64
C ASP A 547 9.52 -28.73 4.05
N ARG A 548 8.65 -28.03 4.78
CA ARG A 548 8.37 -28.31 6.19
C ARG A 548 7.49 -29.54 6.36
N ASN A 549 6.56 -29.76 5.43
CA ASN A 549 5.66 -30.91 5.46
C ASN A 549 6.31 -32.22 4.94
N ASN A 550 7.54 -32.15 4.41
CA ASN A 550 8.37 -33.23 3.89
C ASN A 550 7.70 -34.01 2.74
N ASN A 551 7.01 -33.32 1.84
CA ASN A 551 6.33 -33.92 0.70
C ASN A 551 7.14 -33.86 -0.62
N LEU A 552 8.38 -33.35 -0.57
CA LEU A 552 9.31 -33.11 -1.68
C LEU A 552 8.94 -31.94 -2.61
N ILE A 553 8.07 -31.04 -2.16
CA ILE A 553 7.68 -29.80 -2.82
C ILE A 553 8.08 -28.66 -1.89
N MET A 554 8.74 -27.63 -2.42
CA MET A 554 9.05 -26.44 -1.62
C MET A 554 7.75 -25.75 -1.25
N ASP A 555 7.62 -25.33 0.01
CA ASP A 555 6.36 -24.92 0.63
C ASP A 555 5.68 -23.76 -0.13
N ILE A 556 6.44 -22.80 -0.68
CA ILE A 556 5.87 -21.68 -1.46
C ILE A 556 5.03 -22.13 -2.66
N LYS A 557 5.27 -23.33 -3.19
CA LYS A 557 4.54 -23.90 -4.35
C LYS A 557 3.18 -24.48 -3.99
N GLU A 558 2.81 -24.50 -2.70
CA GLU A 558 1.59 -25.09 -2.18
C GLU A 558 0.87 -24.27 -1.08
N ASP A 559 1.32 -23.05 -0.80
CA ASP A 559 0.80 -22.23 0.29
C ASP A 559 -0.39 -21.32 -0.13
N GLY A 560 -0.25 -20.67 -1.28
CA GLY A 560 -1.18 -19.64 -1.75
C GLY A 560 -2.57 -20.15 -2.16
N CYS A 561 -3.42 -19.18 -2.51
CA CYS A 561 -4.76 -19.39 -3.08
C CYS A 561 -5.17 -18.30 -4.09
N GLY A 562 -4.24 -17.40 -4.46
CA GLY A 562 -4.43 -16.36 -5.45
C GLY A 562 -4.40 -16.87 -6.89
N ALA A 563 -4.42 -15.95 -7.85
CA ALA A 563 -4.48 -16.32 -9.27
C ALA A 563 -3.17 -16.85 -9.87
N TRP A 564 -2.04 -16.70 -9.16
CA TRP A 564 -0.72 -17.06 -9.66
C TRP A 564 0.03 -17.94 -8.66
N MET A 565 0.67 -19.00 -9.15
CA MET A 565 1.44 -19.92 -8.34
C MET A 565 2.93 -19.76 -8.63
N PHE A 566 3.75 -19.88 -7.58
CA PHE A 566 5.21 -19.76 -7.68
C PHE A 566 5.85 -20.96 -8.40
N VAL A 567 6.67 -20.69 -9.42
CA VAL A 567 7.40 -21.73 -10.18
C VAL A 567 8.85 -21.81 -9.75
N ASP A 568 9.59 -20.71 -9.89
CA ASP A 568 11.04 -20.68 -9.68
C ASP A 568 11.55 -19.25 -9.42
N TYR A 569 12.73 -19.14 -8.82
CA TYR A 569 13.40 -17.87 -8.53
C TYR A 569 14.93 -18.03 -8.61
N GLU A 570 15.58 -17.08 -9.30
CA GLU A 570 17.03 -16.93 -9.30
C GLU A 570 17.41 -15.51 -8.89
N LEU A 571 18.09 -15.40 -7.73
CA LEU A 571 18.59 -14.13 -7.18
C LEU A 571 19.37 -13.33 -8.23
N GLY A 572 18.99 -12.07 -8.40
CA GLY A 572 19.57 -11.12 -9.34
C GLY A 572 19.16 -11.34 -10.78
N SER A 573 18.28 -12.31 -11.06
CA SER A 573 17.90 -12.67 -12.43
C SER A 573 16.39 -12.65 -12.66
N TYR A 574 15.62 -13.57 -12.06
CA TYR A 574 14.19 -13.67 -12.37
C TYR A 574 13.34 -14.29 -11.25
N VAL A 575 12.03 -14.02 -11.28
CA VAL A 575 10.97 -14.80 -10.61
C VAL A 575 9.99 -15.31 -11.66
N GLN A 576 9.57 -16.56 -11.58
CA GLN A 576 8.60 -17.16 -12.49
C GLN A 576 7.32 -17.56 -11.76
N LEU A 577 6.18 -17.13 -12.32
CA LEU A 577 4.85 -17.51 -11.87
C LEU A 577 4.06 -18.13 -13.02
N VAL A 578 3.18 -19.06 -12.68
CA VAL A 578 2.21 -19.65 -13.61
C VAL A 578 0.81 -19.42 -13.08
N ARG A 579 -0.14 -19.13 -13.97
CA ARG A 579 -1.55 -19.00 -13.60
C ARG A 579 -2.07 -20.27 -12.93
N ASP A 580 -2.94 -20.09 -11.94
CA ASP A 580 -3.80 -21.16 -11.48
C ASP A 580 -5.01 -21.37 -12.41
N ASP A 581 -4.97 -22.42 -13.23
CA ASP A 581 -6.08 -22.83 -14.11
C ASP A 581 -7.35 -23.32 -13.37
N GLN A 582 -7.31 -23.37 -12.03
CA GLN A 582 -8.46 -23.64 -11.16
C GLN A 582 -8.86 -22.42 -10.32
N TYR A 583 -8.32 -21.24 -10.60
CA TYR A 583 -8.67 -20.03 -9.88
C TYR A 583 -10.17 -19.74 -9.97
N TYR A 584 -10.82 -19.54 -8.84
CA TYR A 584 -12.27 -19.64 -8.67
C TYR A 584 -13.09 -18.54 -9.38
N LEU A 585 -12.47 -17.45 -9.82
CA LEU A 585 -13.12 -16.39 -10.60
C LEU A 585 -12.90 -16.57 -12.11
N THR A 586 -13.86 -16.10 -12.91
CA THR A 586 -13.79 -16.15 -14.38
C THR A 586 -13.30 -14.82 -14.95
N ASP A 587 -12.75 -14.87 -16.17
CA ASP A 587 -12.34 -13.68 -16.92
C ASP A 587 -13.51 -12.69 -17.14
N THR A 588 -14.72 -13.23 -17.33
CA THR A 588 -15.96 -12.47 -17.55
C THR A 588 -16.37 -11.76 -16.27
N PHE A 589 -16.35 -12.47 -15.13
CA PHE A 589 -16.64 -11.86 -13.83
C PHE A 589 -15.69 -10.69 -13.55
N ILE A 590 -14.38 -10.87 -13.77
CA ILE A 590 -13.40 -9.79 -13.57
C ILE A 590 -13.65 -8.62 -14.51
N SER A 591 -13.96 -8.88 -15.78
CA SER A 591 -14.18 -7.81 -16.77
C SER A 591 -15.44 -7.00 -16.47
N ASP A 592 -16.54 -7.68 -16.11
CA ASP A 592 -17.79 -7.03 -15.73
C ASP A 592 -17.60 -6.21 -14.46
N ARG A 593 -16.90 -6.76 -13.46
CA ARG A 593 -16.63 -6.04 -12.21
C ARG A 593 -15.70 -4.84 -12.41
N LEU A 594 -14.68 -4.93 -13.27
CA LEU A 594 -13.83 -3.79 -13.62
C LEU A 594 -14.62 -2.67 -14.29
N ALA A 595 -15.54 -3.01 -15.20
CA ALA A 595 -16.40 -2.02 -15.84
C ALA A 595 -17.33 -1.32 -14.84
N GLU A 596 -17.88 -2.07 -13.88
CA GLU A 596 -18.70 -1.52 -12.78
C GLU A 596 -17.86 -0.63 -11.86
N MET A 597 -16.69 -1.10 -11.41
CA MET A 597 -15.78 -0.31 -10.59
C MET A 597 -15.31 0.97 -11.28
N PHE A 598 -15.15 0.95 -12.61
CA PHE A 598 -14.78 2.14 -13.39
C PHE A 598 -15.96 3.11 -13.52
N HIS A 599 -17.18 2.60 -13.69
CA HIS A 599 -18.40 3.39 -13.63
C HIS A 599 -18.52 4.12 -12.29
N ASP A 600 -18.52 3.39 -11.17
CA ASP A 600 -18.72 3.94 -9.83
C ASP A 600 -17.53 4.75 -9.34
N GLY A 601 -16.31 4.27 -9.62
CA GLY A 601 -15.08 4.84 -9.08
C GLY A 601 -14.46 5.96 -9.91
N ALA A 602 -14.73 6.01 -11.22
CA ALA A 602 -14.19 7.03 -12.11
C ALA A 602 -15.27 7.89 -12.78
N GLY A 603 -16.56 7.51 -12.73
CA GLY A 603 -17.65 8.31 -13.27
C GLY A 603 -17.89 8.10 -14.78
N ASP A 604 -17.70 6.87 -15.27
CA ASP A 604 -17.99 6.47 -16.66
C ASP A 604 -19.50 6.15 -16.83
N VAL A 605 -20.32 7.19 -16.88
CA VAL A 605 -21.79 7.11 -16.87
C VAL A 605 -22.34 6.20 -17.97
N ASP A 606 -21.77 6.24 -19.18
CA ASP A 606 -22.24 5.42 -20.30
C ASP A 606 -21.48 4.09 -20.47
N ARG A 607 -20.60 3.74 -19.52
CA ARG A 607 -19.88 2.47 -19.41
C ARG A 607 -19.05 2.14 -20.65
N ASN A 608 -18.43 3.16 -21.26
CA ASN A 608 -17.66 3.01 -22.49
C ASN A 608 -16.14 2.74 -22.24
N GLY A 609 -15.71 2.78 -20.98
CA GLY A 609 -14.32 2.64 -20.54
C GLY A 609 -13.49 3.93 -20.59
N VAL A 610 -14.13 5.08 -20.84
CA VAL A 610 -13.50 6.40 -20.96
C VAL A 610 -14.40 7.51 -20.41
N VAL A 611 -13.93 8.20 -19.38
CA VAL A 611 -14.60 9.38 -18.83
C VAL A 611 -14.37 10.59 -19.74
N ASN A 612 -15.41 11.07 -20.40
CA ASN A 612 -15.32 12.11 -21.40
C ASN A 612 -16.51 13.08 -21.38
N ILE A 613 -16.64 13.88 -22.44
CA ILE A 613 -17.69 14.91 -22.54
C ILE A 613 -19.11 14.33 -22.56
N ARG A 614 -19.27 13.06 -22.95
CA ARG A 614 -20.58 12.38 -22.93
C ARG A 614 -21.05 12.17 -21.49
N ASP A 615 -20.17 11.71 -20.61
CA ASP A 615 -20.45 11.49 -19.19
C ASP A 615 -20.84 12.78 -18.50
N LEU A 616 -20.07 13.85 -18.70
CA LEU A 616 -20.44 15.20 -18.25
C LEU A 616 -21.77 15.67 -18.83
N GLY A 617 -22.10 15.24 -20.06
CA GLY A 617 -23.37 15.53 -20.71
C GLY A 617 -24.57 14.83 -20.07
N PHE A 618 -24.39 13.62 -19.54
CA PHE A 618 -25.40 12.92 -18.75
C PHE A 618 -25.53 13.55 -17.36
N MET A 619 -24.41 13.82 -16.69
CA MET A 619 -24.40 14.52 -15.39
C MET A 619 -25.13 15.86 -15.47
N ALA A 620 -24.81 16.69 -16.47
CA ALA A 620 -25.43 18.01 -16.62
C ALA A 620 -26.96 17.96 -16.79
N ARG A 621 -27.53 16.86 -17.31
CA ARG A 621 -28.98 16.71 -17.49
C ARG A 621 -29.69 16.26 -16.23
N SER A 622 -28.99 15.54 -15.37
CA SER A 622 -29.50 14.94 -14.13
C SER A 622 -29.14 15.76 -12.88
N LEU A 623 -28.21 16.71 -12.96
CA LEU A 623 -27.77 17.48 -11.80
C LEU A 623 -28.93 18.23 -11.13
N GLY A 624 -29.10 18.00 -9.83
CA GLY A 624 -30.16 18.56 -8.99
C GLY A 624 -31.48 17.80 -9.02
N THR A 625 -31.53 16.60 -9.63
CA THR A 625 -32.69 15.70 -9.60
C THR A 625 -32.56 14.65 -8.50
N THR A 626 -33.69 14.09 -8.06
CA THR A 626 -33.72 13.04 -7.03
C THR A 626 -34.54 11.84 -7.47
N THR A 627 -34.51 10.75 -6.71
CA THR A 627 -35.35 9.56 -6.95
C THR A 627 -36.85 9.85 -7.07
N SER A 628 -37.31 11.03 -6.63
CA SER A 628 -38.70 11.50 -6.74
C SER A 628 -39.06 12.16 -8.08
N ASP A 629 -38.08 12.55 -8.89
CA ASP A 629 -38.27 13.12 -10.22
C ASP A 629 -38.58 12.04 -11.27
N PRO A 630 -38.95 12.38 -12.52
CA PRO A 630 -39.09 11.38 -13.58
C PRO A 630 -37.74 10.72 -13.88
N HIS A 631 -37.70 9.40 -14.03
CA HIS A 631 -36.46 8.66 -14.31
C HIS A 631 -36.14 8.64 -15.81
N GLY A 632 -34.87 8.87 -16.16
CA GLY A 632 -34.39 8.81 -17.54
C GLY A 632 -33.14 9.67 -17.79
N THR A 633 -32.81 9.87 -19.07
CA THR A 633 -31.57 10.57 -19.50
C THR A 633 -31.82 11.93 -20.15
N ASP A 634 -33.06 12.42 -20.12
CA ASP A 634 -33.42 13.75 -20.61
C ASP A 634 -33.22 14.83 -19.52
N TRP A 635 -33.35 16.10 -19.90
CA TRP A 635 -33.18 17.22 -18.96
C TRP A 635 -34.19 17.20 -17.81
N GLY A 636 -33.68 17.31 -16.58
CA GLY A 636 -34.51 17.34 -15.37
C GLY A 636 -35.11 15.98 -15.02
N GLN A 637 -34.47 14.89 -15.47
CA GLN A 637 -34.81 13.52 -15.10
C GLN A 637 -33.70 12.93 -14.25
N TYR A 638 -34.08 12.14 -13.25
CA TYR A 638 -33.15 11.38 -12.43
C TYR A 638 -32.60 10.20 -13.23
N ASN A 639 -31.27 10.21 -13.40
CA ASN A 639 -30.52 9.11 -13.96
C ASN A 639 -29.76 8.40 -12.83
N VAL A 640 -30.14 7.18 -12.52
CA VAL A 640 -29.46 6.37 -11.48
C VAL A 640 -27.98 6.14 -11.80
N GLU A 641 -27.60 6.13 -13.08
CA GLU A 641 -26.19 5.99 -13.50
C GLU A 641 -25.38 7.28 -13.27
N CYS A 642 -26.00 8.35 -12.76
CA CYS A 642 -25.34 9.60 -12.36
C CYS A 642 -25.26 9.77 -10.83
N ASP A 643 -25.82 8.84 -10.05
CA ASP A 643 -25.87 8.86 -8.59
C ASP A 643 -24.88 7.80 -8.09
N PHE A 644 -23.64 8.21 -7.84
CA PHE A 644 -22.52 7.31 -7.58
C PHE A 644 -22.38 6.92 -6.11
N ASP A 645 -22.85 7.76 -5.18
CA ASP A 645 -22.87 7.46 -3.75
C ASP A 645 -24.18 6.80 -3.28
N LEU A 646 -25.16 6.68 -4.19
CA LEU A 646 -26.44 5.99 -4.02
C LEU A 646 -27.30 6.62 -2.91
N ASP A 647 -27.15 7.93 -2.67
CA ASP A 647 -27.93 8.65 -1.67
C ASP A 647 -29.34 9.03 -2.18
N GLY A 648 -29.58 8.87 -3.49
CA GLY A 648 -30.85 9.13 -4.15
C GLY A 648 -30.98 10.53 -4.75
N ASP A 649 -29.94 11.34 -4.67
CA ASP A 649 -29.83 12.68 -5.21
C ASP A 649 -28.64 12.74 -6.19
N VAL A 650 -28.80 13.39 -7.36
CA VAL A 650 -27.67 13.64 -8.26
C VAL A 650 -27.14 15.04 -8.01
N ASP A 651 -25.99 15.17 -7.37
CA ASP A 651 -25.53 16.45 -6.83
C ASP A 651 -24.07 16.82 -7.16
N VAL A 652 -23.49 17.73 -6.38
CA VAL A 652 -22.13 18.23 -6.61
C VAL A 652 -21.06 17.18 -6.32
N ASP A 653 -21.33 16.24 -5.41
CA ASP A 653 -20.42 15.18 -5.03
C ASP A 653 -20.32 14.15 -6.16
N ASP A 654 -21.45 13.80 -6.81
CA ASP A 654 -21.43 12.97 -8.03
C ASP A 654 -20.71 13.66 -9.20
N LEU A 655 -21.01 14.95 -9.40
CA LEU A 655 -20.36 15.73 -10.46
C LEU A 655 -18.85 15.78 -10.26
N ALA A 656 -18.39 15.82 -9.01
CA ALA A 656 -16.97 15.84 -8.69
C ALA A 656 -16.28 14.55 -9.15
N VAL A 657 -16.93 13.38 -9.04
CA VAL A 657 -16.39 12.10 -9.54
C VAL A 657 -16.06 12.20 -11.03
N VAL A 658 -17.02 12.62 -11.85
CA VAL A 658 -16.80 12.73 -13.32
C VAL A 658 -15.82 13.84 -13.67
N ALA A 659 -15.90 14.99 -12.99
CA ALA A 659 -15.09 16.17 -13.30
C ALA A 659 -13.60 15.96 -12.98
N VAL A 660 -13.28 15.35 -11.84
CA VAL A 660 -11.90 15.07 -11.42
C VAL A 660 -11.25 14.00 -12.30
N ASN A 661 -12.06 13.07 -12.82
CA ASN A 661 -11.60 11.94 -13.62
C ASN A 661 -11.71 12.18 -15.14
N TYR A 662 -12.05 13.39 -15.59
CA TYR A 662 -12.19 13.69 -17.01
C TYR A 662 -10.92 13.33 -17.81
N GLY A 663 -11.09 12.52 -18.85
CA GLY A 663 -10.01 12.04 -19.71
C GLY A 663 -9.37 10.73 -19.24
N LYS A 664 -9.75 10.19 -18.07
CA LYS A 664 -9.30 8.88 -17.62
C LYS A 664 -9.88 7.76 -18.49
N THR A 665 -9.06 6.74 -18.66
CA THR A 665 -9.41 5.46 -19.31
C THR A 665 -9.23 4.34 -18.30
N MET A 666 -9.96 3.24 -18.48
CA MET A 666 -9.82 2.05 -17.61
C MET A 666 -8.38 1.49 -17.61
N GLY A 667 -7.69 1.55 -18.75
CA GLY A 667 -6.34 1.03 -18.96
C GLY A 667 -5.39 1.96 -19.69
#